data_AF-A0A094DSD0-F1
#
_entry.id   AF-A0A094DSD0-F1
#
_cell.length_a   1.000
_cell.length_b   1.000
_cell.length_c   1.000
_cell.angle_alpha   90.00
_cell.angle_beta   90.00
_cell.angle_gamma   90.00
#
_symmetry.space_group_name_H-M   'P 1'
#
loop_
_entity.id
_entity.type
_entity.pdbx_description
1 polymer ?
#
loop_
_entity_poly.entity_id
_entity_poly.type
_entity_poly.pdbx_seq_one_letter_code
_entity_poly.pdbx_strand_id
1 'polypeptide(L)'
;MGSNAPKVNVCLIGSGGVGTIGSVVLENSGRARVTAVLRSKYKVVSEKGWDIESVDHGILKGWKPSRIVATVAEAALPPAGTPDDAHNYDYVFVSTKQLPDSYSVAELIRPVVTPGVTAVVLIQNGLDIELPIIEAFPQNTVISGVSVIGSRTVGENGIAHIGSERVIMGPHFHDGLDRETQIRQATDFVAMYDSGGPGIVSLDLDMPKARWYKLLWNGTFNTLCALMKMDVGEVQSSKGRESLLVPMMRELMAIAKEDGVELPEPVIQKLAYGLPDDCPYRPSMLVDVEQGRLMEIEVILGNALKKAESCHTNCVVLPFNTAGGLWGKLVGPRPIMSEQHATNMTGNGNVGGDQNQQQGGPEAAVVQKIIGNQANGSHEKDIGGSSQSLGAGSPEVSVAEESHGNSHEQPRKRAKRIVRSMPGSSCLRCKVKKTKCEPSDTKERICKRCESGNHECQYPIQRWAPRSDNLDIGFSDPSISDSRSAAFENHCAYESSFDARADLQRKDAHIDRLEQTLSHYTALENQRMGGHASNNANVAAYALNPPQHHPTDTIPRGSNDVAYLDVIDHGILDFKTAHGLLQEFQSMNHNFPYIAINPNISTGMLRRDSPMLLLAIYTAAAWKDRGLQIKLERAYLEELARRMVVDGEQTLDMLQGLLVHLSWCHLHLKSSYRLTSLAISLVTTLGINHRPMPADRQNLSVIFPFPKGAPAPSNSAKTWSPDARRAYIGAYVICSSYAHALRKTSTLKYTPYLEECAQSLSSGSGLPSDVVLIHHVRLAHHVESISDTFDYDFSRSLPPVPDSQLSFHVRSFSAALTGIESLIPTRLTGNSLLATSLHVVSAYTHEIGLHGLRPNDPLSLPRTTILIDCLGAVRRVLDAVVALNDVDFRALFGYNWARIHYSLSLAVELSLGISSPSWGVENVRAVLALESYVDVFVQRLEGVSALVRKEGDQGDWFGFLAALWKELRRNYTEGMGSRGVVVPGEIPPVQELEGWLGLEDMDFMPNEWLWMVPAVGM
;
A
#
# COMPACT_ATOMS: atom_id res chain seq x y z
N MET A 1 -28.42 10.53 -43.08
CA MET A 1 -29.28 9.58 -43.82
C MET A 1 -29.45 8.36 -42.93
N GLY A 2 -30.67 7.92 -42.63
CA GLY A 2 -30.88 6.70 -41.86
C GLY A 2 -30.80 5.48 -42.79
N SER A 3 -29.87 4.57 -42.51
CA SER A 3 -29.81 3.28 -43.21
C SER A 3 -30.91 2.37 -42.69
N ASN A 4 -31.97 2.17 -43.48
CA ASN A 4 -33.11 1.34 -43.14
C ASN A 4 -32.80 -0.18 -43.28
N ALA A 5 -31.60 -0.59 -42.87
CA ALA A 5 -31.13 -1.97 -42.93
C ALA A 5 -31.77 -2.80 -41.79
N PRO A 6 -31.98 -4.11 -41.98
CA PRO A 6 -32.42 -4.98 -40.89
C PRO A 6 -31.37 -4.97 -39.77
N LYS A 7 -31.83 -4.75 -38.52
CA LYS A 7 -30.98 -4.89 -37.33
C LYS A 7 -30.74 -6.38 -37.05
N VAL A 8 -29.51 -6.70 -36.68
CA VAL A 8 -29.03 -8.02 -36.23
C VAL A 8 -29.68 -8.39 -34.89
N ASN A 9 -30.24 -9.60 -34.77
CA ASN A 9 -30.83 -10.10 -33.53
C ASN A 9 -29.75 -10.74 -32.65
N VAL A 10 -29.58 -10.23 -31.42
CA VAL A 10 -28.63 -10.78 -30.44
C VAL A 10 -29.35 -11.24 -29.16
N CYS A 11 -29.16 -12.50 -28.75
CA CYS A 11 -29.59 -12.98 -27.44
C CYS A 11 -28.44 -12.82 -26.44
N LEU A 12 -28.62 -12.04 -25.38
CA LEU A 12 -27.63 -11.87 -24.32
C LEU A 12 -28.00 -12.71 -23.09
N ILE A 13 -27.13 -13.64 -22.75
CA ILE A 13 -27.31 -14.56 -21.61
C ILE A 13 -26.29 -14.18 -20.53
N GLY A 14 -26.78 -13.52 -19.48
CA GLY A 14 -25.98 -13.10 -18.32
C GLY A 14 -25.80 -11.59 -18.17
N SER A 15 -26.88 -10.85 -17.89
CA SER A 15 -26.88 -9.39 -17.61
C SER A 15 -26.26 -9.05 -16.23
N GLY A 16 -25.01 -9.43 -16.01
CA GLY A 16 -24.15 -8.89 -14.95
C GLY A 16 -23.54 -7.54 -15.36
N GLY A 17 -22.42 -7.13 -14.74
CA GLY A 17 -21.69 -5.92 -15.15
C GLY A 17 -21.30 -5.95 -16.63
N VAL A 18 -20.50 -6.94 -17.03
CA VAL A 18 -19.99 -7.13 -18.40
C VAL A 18 -21.13 -7.26 -19.40
N GLY A 19 -22.08 -8.18 -19.18
CA GLY A 19 -23.20 -8.40 -20.10
C GLY A 19 -24.13 -7.19 -20.25
N THR A 20 -24.31 -6.37 -19.21
CA THR A 20 -25.14 -5.17 -19.32
C THR A 20 -24.42 -4.07 -20.12
N ILE A 21 -23.10 -3.90 -19.93
CA ILE A 21 -22.31 -3.00 -20.78
C ILE A 21 -22.27 -3.48 -22.24
N GLY A 22 -22.01 -4.77 -22.49
CA GLY A 22 -22.08 -5.34 -23.84
C GLY A 22 -23.46 -5.18 -24.50
N SER A 23 -24.54 -5.21 -23.72
CA SER A 23 -25.89 -4.88 -24.21
C SER A 23 -26.02 -3.41 -24.65
N VAL A 24 -25.44 -2.48 -23.88
CA VAL A 24 -25.41 -1.03 -24.23
C VAL A 24 -24.60 -0.81 -25.50
N VAL A 25 -23.41 -1.39 -25.61
CA VAL A 25 -22.55 -1.31 -26.80
C VAL A 25 -23.29 -1.81 -28.04
N LEU A 26 -23.89 -3.00 -27.97
CA LEU A 26 -24.62 -3.59 -29.08
C LEU A 26 -25.81 -2.73 -29.53
N GLU A 27 -26.63 -2.18 -28.62
CA GLU A 27 -27.71 -1.26 -29.01
C GLU A 27 -27.18 0.08 -29.55
N ASN A 28 -26.12 0.65 -28.94
CA ASN A 28 -25.50 1.91 -29.34
C ASN A 28 -24.91 1.86 -30.75
N SER A 29 -24.51 0.68 -31.24
CA SER A 29 -24.07 0.49 -32.64
C SER A 29 -25.14 0.91 -33.66
N GLY A 30 -26.41 0.99 -33.25
CA GLY A 30 -27.56 1.16 -34.13
C GLY A 30 -27.85 -0.05 -35.03
N ARG A 31 -27.01 -1.10 -34.99
CA ARG A 31 -27.04 -2.27 -35.87
C ARG A 31 -27.65 -3.52 -35.22
N ALA A 32 -27.61 -3.66 -33.89
CA ALA A 32 -28.20 -4.81 -33.18
C ALA A 32 -29.55 -4.51 -32.53
N ARG A 33 -30.34 -5.55 -32.23
CA ARG A 33 -31.41 -5.59 -31.22
C ARG A 33 -31.03 -6.61 -30.16
N VAL A 34 -30.98 -6.24 -28.90
CA VAL A 34 -30.62 -7.15 -27.80
C VAL A 34 -31.88 -7.68 -27.12
N THR A 35 -32.00 -9.01 -27.06
CA THR A 35 -32.87 -9.70 -26.09
C THR A 35 -32.02 -10.12 -24.91
N ALA A 36 -32.17 -9.48 -23.75
CA ALA A 36 -31.42 -9.83 -22.55
C ALA A 36 -32.22 -10.81 -21.65
N VAL A 37 -31.59 -11.93 -21.32
CA VAL A 37 -32.10 -12.91 -20.36
C VAL A 37 -31.62 -12.51 -18.95
N LEU A 38 -32.57 -12.12 -18.10
CA LEU A 38 -32.33 -11.72 -16.72
C LEU A 38 -33.00 -12.71 -15.77
N ARG A 39 -32.28 -13.20 -14.76
CA ARG A 39 -32.86 -14.03 -13.68
C ARG A 39 -33.22 -13.17 -12.46
N SER A 40 -32.29 -13.03 -11.51
CA SER A 40 -32.52 -12.35 -10.23
C SER A 40 -32.85 -10.85 -10.33
N LYS A 41 -32.59 -10.22 -11.48
CA LYS A 41 -32.85 -8.80 -11.74
C LYS A 41 -34.02 -8.57 -12.71
N TYR A 42 -34.70 -9.61 -13.20
CA TYR A 42 -35.76 -9.50 -14.20
C TYR A 42 -36.82 -8.45 -13.85
N LYS A 43 -37.50 -8.63 -12.70
CA LYS A 43 -38.61 -7.76 -12.31
C LYS A 43 -38.21 -6.29 -12.24
N VAL A 44 -37.15 -5.97 -11.49
CA VAL A 44 -36.73 -4.59 -11.25
C VAL A 44 -36.24 -3.89 -12.52
N VAL A 45 -35.58 -4.60 -13.45
CA VAL A 45 -35.11 -4.01 -14.71
C VAL A 45 -36.23 -3.93 -15.75
N SER A 46 -37.13 -4.91 -15.81
CA SER A 46 -38.34 -4.84 -16.64
C SER A 46 -39.23 -3.66 -16.25
N GLU A 47 -39.36 -3.38 -14.94
CA GLU A 47 -40.06 -2.22 -14.40
C GLU A 47 -39.26 -0.91 -14.58
N LYS A 48 -38.14 -0.76 -13.87
CA LYS A 48 -37.38 0.50 -13.71
C LYS A 48 -36.31 0.73 -14.79
N GLY A 49 -35.76 -0.33 -15.37
CA GLY A 49 -34.56 -0.30 -16.21
C GLY A 49 -33.25 -0.27 -15.40
N TRP A 50 -32.11 -0.29 -16.09
CA TRP A 50 -30.78 -0.17 -15.50
C TRP A 50 -30.36 1.30 -15.36
N ASP A 51 -29.84 1.66 -14.20
CA ASP A 51 -29.12 2.90 -13.96
C ASP A 51 -27.62 2.65 -14.15
N ILE A 52 -27.04 3.14 -15.25
CA ILE A 52 -25.67 2.83 -15.66
C ILE A 52 -24.82 4.09 -15.56
N GLU A 53 -23.75 4.03 -14.78
CA GLU A 53 -22.69 5.03 -14.74
C GLU A 53 -21.45 4.42 -15.39
N SER A 54 -21.10 4.90 -16.59
CA SER A 54 -20.09 4.31 -17.47
C SER A 54 -19.05 5.33 -17.91
N VAL A 55 -17.77 4.96 -17.82
CA VAL A 55 -16.66 5.79 -18.33
C VAL A 55 -16.70 5.98 -19.86
N ASP A 56 -17.19 4.99 -20.61
CA ASP A 56 -17.25 5.04 -22.09
C ASP A 56 -18.62 5.50 -22.64
N HIS A 57 -19.68 5.41 -21.84
CA HIS A 57 -21.06 5.72 -22.27
C HIS A 57 -21.76 6.83 -21.47
N GLY A 58 -21.10 7.41 -20.46
CA GLY A 58 -21.69 8.41 -19.58
C GLY A 58 -22.74 7.83 -18.63
N ILE A 59 -23.73 8.64 -18.28
CA ILE A 59 -24.80 8.28 -17.34
C ILE A 59 -26.08 7.97 -18.13
N LEU A 60 -26.56 6.73 -18.03
CA LEU A 60 -27.84 6.27 -18.59
C LEU A 60 -28.78 5.96 -17.42
N LYS A 61 -30.01 6.48 -17.43
CA LYS A 61 -31.00 6.25 -16.37
C LYS A 61 -32.21 5.49 -16.90
N GLY A 62 -32.64 4.47 -16.16
CA GLY A 62 -33.74 3.58 -16.57
C GLY A 62 -33.56 2.87 -17.93
N TRP A 63 -32.31 2.65 -18.35
CA TRP A 63 -31.97 2.08 -19.65
C TRP A 63 -32.44 0.62 -19.80
N LYS A 64 -32.92 0.23 -20.98
CA LYS A 64 -33.39 -1.13 -21.28
C LYS A 64 -32.92 -1.56 -22.68
N PRO A 65 -32.52 -2.84 -22.86
CA PRO A 65 -32.30 -3.43 -24.19
C PRO A 65 -33.64 -3.63 -24.93
N SER A 66 -33.61 -3.88 -26.25
CA SER A 66 -34.81 -4.02 -27.09
C SER A 66 -35.85 -5.02 -26.57
N ARG A 67 -35.44 -6.10 -25.89
CA ARG A 67 -36.33 -7.06 -25.22
C ARG A 67 -35.71 -7.56 -23.92
N ILE A 68 -36.52 -7.76 -22.88
CA ILE A 68 -36.12 -8.38 -21.61
C ILE A 68 -37.01 -9.60 -21.38
N VAL A 69 -36.42 -10.73 -20.98
CA VAL A 69 -37.12 -11.99 -20.66
C VAL A 69 -36.53 -12.62 -19.38
N ALA A 70 -37.31 -13.46 -18.69
CA ALA A 70 -36.91 -14.09 -17.44
C ALA A 70 -36.12 -15.40 -17.62
N THR A 71 -36.29 -16.06 -18.77
CA THR A 71 -35.66 -17.36 -19.09
C THR A 71 -35.16 -17.44 -20.53
N VAL A 72 -34.25 -18.38 -20.81
CA VAL A 72 -33.80 -18.66 -22.20
C VAL A 72 -34.92 -19.34 -23.01
N ALA A 73 -35.83 -20.07 -22.36
CA ALA A 73 -37.02 -20.61 -23.01
C ALA A 73 -37.95 -19.49 -23.52
N GLU A 74 -38.18 -18.43 -22.74
CA GLU A 74 -38.87 -17.22 -23.22
C GLU A 74 -38.10 -16.49 -24.32
N ALA A 75 -36.76 -16.51 -24.30
CA ALA A 75 -35.94 -15.92 -25.36
C ALA A 75 -36.14 -16.65 -26.69
N ALA A 76 -36.27 -17.98 -26.67
CA ALA A 76 -36.53 -18.81 -27.84
C ALA A 76 -37.91 -18.58 -28.48
N LEU A 77 -38.89 -18.08 -27.72
CA LEU A 77 -40.23 -17.79 -28.22
C LEU A 77 -40.28 -16.44 -28.96
N PRO A 78 -40.99 -16.35 -30.11
CA PRO A 78 -41.17 -15.10 -30.84
C PRO A 78 -41.89 -14.04 -29.99
N PRO A 79 -41.58 -12.74 -30.17
CA PRO A 79 -42.38 -11.65 -29.62
C PRO A 79 -43.86 -11.77 -30.02
N ALA A 80 -44.76 -11.45 -29.10
CA ALA A 80 -46.19 -11.53 -29.35
C ALA A 80 -46.59 -10.65 -30.55
N GLY A 81 -47.06 -11.29 -31.64
CA GLY A 81 -47.45 -10.62 -32.88
C GLY A 81 -46.40 -10.62 -34.01
N THR A 82 -45.26 -11.32 -33.86
CA THR A 82 -44.33 -11.58 -34.98
C THR A 82 -44.50 -13.00 -35.55
N PRO A 83 -44.23 -13.24 -36.85
CA PRO A 83 -44.22 -14.58 -37.44
C PRO A 83 -43.17 -15.51 -36.81
N ASP A 84 -43.47 -16.80 -36.74
CA ASP A 84 -42.59 -17.83 -36.13
C ASP A 84 -41.23 -17.96 -36.85
N ASP A 85 -41.21 -17.70 -38.16
CA ASP A 85 -40.04 -17.77 -39.03
C ASP A 85 -39.10 -16.54 -38.94
N ALA A 86 -39.50 -15.50 -38.19
CA ALA A 86 -38.75 -14.24 -38.07
C ALA A 86 -37.85 -14.13 -36.82
N HIS A 87 -37.82 -15.14 -35.94
CA HIS A 87 -37.22 -15.03 -34.59
C HIS A 87 -35.95 -15.89 -34.36
N ASN A 88 -35.13 -16.07 -35.39
CA ASN A 88 -33.76 -16.58 -35.20
C ASN A 88 -32.84 -15.48 -34.64
N TYR A 89 -31.86 -15.90 -33.82
CA TYR A 89 -30.75 -15.05 -33.38
C TYR A 89 -29.54 -15.23 -34.28
N ASP A 90 -29.00 -14.13 -34.79
CA ASP A 90 -27.73 -14.12 -35.53
C ASP A 90 -26.55 -14.41 -34.58
N TYR A 91 -26.63 -13.89 -33.35
CA TYR A 91 -25.61 -14.07 -32.31
C TYR A 91 -26.21 -14.40 -30.94
N VAL A 92 -25.55 -15.29 -30.20
CA VAL A 92 -25.81 -15.52 -28.77
C VAL A 92 -24.58 -15.06 -27.98
N PHE A 93 -24.73 -14.00 -27.20
CA PHE A 93 -23.67 -13.40 -26.39
C PHE A 93 -23.72 -13.92 -24.95
N VAL A 94 -22.76 -14.77 -24.59
CA VAL A 94 -22.71 -15.43 -23.28
C VAL A 94 -21.76 -14.69 -22.35
N SER A 95 -22.33 -14.13 -21.28
CA SER A 95 -21.65 -13.35 -20.25
C SER A 95 -22.05 -13.75 -18.83
N THR A 96 -22.66 -14.93 -18.67
CA THR A 96 -22.72 -15.65 -17.38
C THR A 96 -21.33 -16.02 -16.90
N LYS A 97 -21.18 -16.36 -15.60
CA LYS A 97 -19.98 -17.06 -15.14
C LYS A 97 -19.84 -18.41 -15.84
N GLN A 98 -18.62 -18.91 -15.95
CA GLN A 98 -18.38 -20.28 -16.39
C GLN A 98 -18.16 -21.18 -15.16
N LEU A 99 -19.13 -22.07 -14.88
CA LEU A 99 -19.21 -22.90 -13.68
C LEU A 99 -19.63 -24.33 -14.06
N PRO A 100 -18.75 -25.13 -14.69
CA PRO A 100 -19.12 -26.45 -15.24
C PRO A 100 -19.62 -27.43 -14.18
N ASP A 101 -19.12 -27.34 -12.94
CA ASP A 101 -19.61 -28.14 -11.79
C ASP A 101 -21.06 -27.83 -11.37
N SER A 102 -21.64 -26.75 -11.90
CA SER A 102 -22.97 -26.24 -11.52
C SER A 102 -23.98 -26.25 -12.66
N TYR A 103 -23.55 -26.02 -13.91
CA TYR A 103 -24.40 -26.11 -15.11
C TYR A 103 -23.58 -26.15 -16.40
N SER A 104 -24.12 -26.82 -17.42
CA SER A 104 -23.61 -26.72 -18.79
C SER A 104 -24.09 -25.42 -19.45
N VAL A 105 -23.14 -24.61 -19.95
CA VAL A 105 -23.46 -23.45 -20.81
C VAL A 105 -24.07 -23.90 -22.13
N ALA A 106 -23.62 -25.02 -22.70
CA ALA A 106 -24.15 -25.56 -23.95
C ALA A 106 -25.66 -25.85 -23.85
N GLU A 107 -26.10 -26.55 -22.80
CA GLU A 107 -27.52 -26.83 -22.57
C GLU A 107 -28.31 -25.57 -22.20
N LEU A 108 -27.70 -24.62 -21.49
CA LEU A 108 -28.33 -23.34 -21.17
C LEU A 108 -28.66 -22.53 -22.43
N ILE A 109 -27.78 -22.53 -23.45
CA ILE A 109 -27.97 -21.76 -24.69
C ILE A 109 -28.68 -22.54 -25.80
N ARG A 110 -28.77 -23.88 -25.71
CA ARG A 110 -29.36 -24.75 -26.74
C ARG A 110 -30.73 -24.27 -27.29
N PRO A 111 -31.67 -23.71 -26.50
CA PRO A 111 -32.95 -23.23 -27.03
C PRO A 111 -32.87 -22.02 -27.98
N VAL A 112 -31.74 -21.30 -28.02
CA VAL A 112 -31.56 -20.06 -28.84
C VAL A 112 -30.43 -20.15 -29.87
N VAL A 113 -29.82 -21.32 -30.05
CA VAL A 113 -28.78 -21.56 -31.07
C VAL A 113 -29.38 -22.32 -32.25
N THR A 114 -29.50 -21.66 -33.40
CA THR A 114 -29.98 -22.26 -34.65
C THR A 114 -28.80 -22.83 -35.45
N PRO A 115 -28.76 -24.16 -35.74
CA PRO A 115 -27.66 -24.79 -36.47
C PRO A 115 -27.36 -24.12 -37.82
N GLY A 116 -26.08 -23.90 -38.13
CA GLY A 116 -25.66 -23.26 -39.39
C GLY A 116 -25.94 -21.75 -39.50
N VAL A 117 -26.60 -21.14 -38.51
CA VAL A 117 -27.03 -19.73 -38.54
C VAL A 117 -26.39 -18.92 -37.41
N THR A 118 -26.68 -19.29 -36.16
CA THR A 118 -26.31 -18.51 -34.98
C THR A 118 -24.81 -18.65 -34.67
N ALA A 119 -24.08 -17.54 -34.52
CA ALA A 119 -22.73 -17.56 -33.98
C ALA A 119 -22.75 -17.35 -32.45
N VAL A 120 -21.93 -18.09 -31.71
CA VAL A 120 -21.90 -18.03 -30.23
C VAL A 120 -20.70 -17.20 -29.78
N VAL A 121 -20.94 -16.09 -29.10
CA VAL A 121 -19.92 -15.16 -28.59
C VAL A 121 -19.66 -15.41 -27.11
N LEU A 122 -18.42 -15.76 -26.75
CA LEU A 122 -18.04 -16.20 -25.41
C LEU A 122 -17.08 -15.21 -24.74
N ILE A 123 -17.63 -14.24 -23.99
CA ILE A 123 -16.85 -13.21 -23.28
C ILE A 123 -16.36 -13.67 -21.87
N GLN A 124 -16.71 -14.90 -21.49
CA GLN A 124 -16.48 -15.47 -20.16
C GLN A 124 -14.98 -15.67 -19.88
N ASN A 125 -14.60 -15.79 -18.60
CA ASN A 125 -13.22 -16.07 -18.21
C ASN A 125 -12.86 -17.55 -18.43
N GLY A 126 -11.55 -17.82 -18.53
CA GLY A 126 -10.99 -19.17 -18.58
C GLY A 126 -10.44 -19.56 -19.94
N LEU A 127 -9.95 -20.80 -19.97
CA LEU A 127 -9.32 -21.52 -21.08
C LEU A 127 -10.21 -22.70 -21.51
N ASP A 128 -10.17 -23.07 -22.80
CA ASP A 128 -10.95 -24.17 -23.41
C ASP A 128 -12.47 -24.08 -23.19
N ILE A 129 -13.00 -22.88 -22.89
CA ILE A 129 -14.45 -22.67 -22.68
C ILE A 129 -15.27 -22.81 -23.97
N GLU A 130 -14.58 -22.76 -25.10
CA GLU A 130 -15.10 -22.91 -26.45
C GLU A 130 -15.39 -24.37 -26.81
N LEU A 131 -14.63 -25.34 -26.27
CA LEU A 131 -14.71 -26.75 -26.70
C LEU A 131 -16.09 -27.40 -26.46
N PRO A 132 -16.75 -27.23 -25.28
CA PRO A 132 -18.10 -27.78 -25.07
C PRO A 132 -19.18 -27.14 -25.93
N ILE A 133 -18.93 -25.94 -26.46
CA ILE A 133 -19.83 -25.23 -27.38
C ILE A 133 -19.62 -25.76 -28.81
N ILE A 134 -18.38 -26.00 -29.21
CA ILE A 134 -18.04 -26.63 -30.51
C ILE A 134 -18.58 -28.07 -30.56
N GLU A 135 -18.47 -28.83 -29.47
CA GLU A 135 -19.03 -30.20 -29.37
C GLU A 135 -20.56 -30.21 -29.49
N ALA A 136 -21.24 -29.27 -28.83
CA ALA A 136 -22.70 -29.19 -28.83
C ALA A 136 -23.31 -28.56 -30.10
N PHE A 137 -22.54 -27.73 -30.81
CA PHE A 137 -22.97 -26.95 -31.97
C PHE A 137 -21.88 -26.91 -33.08
N PRO A 138 -21.45 -28.07 -33.63
CA PRO A 138 -20.29 -28.12 -34.54
C PRO A 138 -20.50 -27.39 -35.87
N GLN A 139 -21.74 -27.05 -36.22
CA GLN A 139 -22.12 -26.30 -37.43
C GLN A 139 -22.25 -24.79 -37.18
N ASN A 140 -21.72 -24.26 -36.06
CA ASN A 140 -21.93 -22.88 -35.64
C ASN A 140 -20.61 -22.20 -35.26
N THR A 141 -20.34 -21.02 -35.82
CA THR A 141 -19.11 -20.27 -35.52
C THR A 141 -19.06 -19.90 -34.05
N VAL A 142 -17.99 -20.30 -33.35
CA VAL A 142 -17.68 -19.82 -32.00
C VAL A 142 -16.75 -18.62 -32.07
N ILE A 143 -17.19 -17.49 -31.53
CA ILE A 143 -16.43 -16.25 -31.41
C ILE A 143 -15.93 -16.16 -29.97
N SER A 144 -14.64 -16.32 -29.78
CA SER A 144 -14.00 -16.18 -28.47
C SER A 144 -13.79 -14.71 -28.15
N GLY A 145 -14.05 -14.31 -26.90
CA GLY A 145 -13.86 -12.94 -26.41
C GLY A 145 -13.04 -12.87 -25.12
N VAL A 146 -12.02 -12.01 -25.15
CA VAL A 146 -11.08 -11.75 -24.05
C VAL A 146 -11.22 -10.27 -23.67
N SER A 147 -12.22 -9.98 -22.82
CA SER A 147 -12.46 -8.63 -22.27
C SER A 147 -11.64 -8.37 -21.00
N VAL A 148 -11.08 -7.16 -20.92
CA VAL A 148 -10.49 -6.53 -19.74
C VAL A 148 -11.34 -5.29 -19.44
N ILE A 149 -12.17 -5.37 -18.40
CA ILE A 149 -13.24 -4.40 -18.11
C ILE A 149 -13.41 -4.22 -16.61
N GLY A 150 -13.60 -2.97 -16.15
CA GLY A 150 -13.91 -2.65 -14.76
C GLY A 150 -15.40 -2.40 -14.55
N SER A 151 -16.25 -3.43 -14.45
CA SER A 151 -17.70 -3.27 -14.25
C SER A 151 -18.28 -4.10 -13.10
N ARG A 152 -19.25 -3.53 -12.37
CA ARG A 152 -19.97 -4.20 -11.26
C ARG A 152 -21.43 -3.75 -11.15
N THR A 153 -22.30 -4.62 -10.65
CA THR A 153 -23.67 -4.25 -10.24
C THR A 153 -23.65 -3.46 -8.91
N VAL A 154 -24.53 -2.47 -8.77
CA VAL A 154 -24.67 -1.65 -7.55
C VAL A 154 -26.16 -1.55 -7.18
N GLY A 155 -26.51 -1.82 -5.93
CA GLY A 155 -27.89 -1.71 -5.43
C GLY A 155 -28.91 -2.62 -6.15
N GLU A 156 -30.15 -2.15 -6.28
CA GLU A 156 -31.23 -2.89 -6.94
C GLU A 156 -31.04 -3.01 -8.46
N ASN A 157 -30.81 -1.90 -9.15
CA ASN A 157 -30.81 -1.80 -10.61
C ASN A 157 -29.67 -0.93 -11.15
N GLY A 158 -28.57 -0.77 -10.41
CA GLY A 158 -27.41 0.01 -10.83
C GLY A 158 -26.30 -0.83 -11.47
N ILE A 159 -25.56 -0.22 -12.40
CA ILE A 159 -24.28 -0.70 -12.96
C ILE A 159 -23.25 0.43 -12.82
N ALA A 160 -22.10 0.13 -12.21
CA ALA A 160 -20.93 1.01 -12.23
C ALA A 160 -19.87 0.40 -13.14
N HIS A 161 -19.55 1.09 -14.23
CA HIS A 161 -18.50 0.75 -15.20
C HIS A 161 -17.40 1.82 -15.12
N ILE A 162 -16.35 1.48 -14.38
CA ILE A 162 -15.35 2.39 -13.80
C ILE A 162 -13.98 2.33 -14.50
N GLY A 163 -13.77 1.37 -15.40
CA GLY A 163 -12.53 1.20 -16.15
C GLY A 163 -12.82 0.70 -17.57
N SER A 164 -12.40 1.49 -18.55
CA SER A 164 -12.76 1.39 -19.97
C SER A 164 -12.50 0.00 -20.55
N GLU A 165 -13.46 -0.53 -21.33
CA GLU A 165 -13.33 -1.87 -21.89
C GLU A 165 -12.22 -1.93 -22.95
N ARG A 166 -11.30 -2.88 -22.76
CA ARG A 166 -10.37 -3.33 -23.81
C ARG A 166 -10.70 -4.78 -24.11
N VAL A 167 -11.13 -5.08 -25.33
CA VAL A 167 -11.62 -6.41 -25.69
C VAL A 167 -10.98 -6.92 -26.99
N ILE A 168 -10.38 -8.10 -26.89
CA ILE A 168 -9.90 -8.88 -28.04
C ILE A 168 -10.96 -9.91 -28.38
N MET A 169 -11.38 -10.00 -29.63
CA MET A 169 -12.38 -10.97 -30.10
C MET A 169 -11.96 -11.58 -31.43
N GLY A 170 -12.37 -12.82 -31.67
CA GLY A 170 -11.98 -13.56 -32.87
C GLY A 170 -12.65 -14.92 -32.98
N PRO A 171 -12.56 -15.58 -34.14
CA PRO A 171 -13.04 -16.96 -34.28
C PRO A 171 -12.16 -17.91 -33.45
N HIS A 172 -12.78 -18.84 -32.73
CA HIS A 172 -12.09 -20.03 -32.23
C HIS A 172 -12.25 -21.12 -33.29
N PHE A 173 -11.17 -21.44 -34.00
CA PHE A 173 -11.25 -22.28 -35.20
C PHE A 173 -11.62 -23.74 -34.89
N HIS A 174 -12.57 -24.27 -35.65
CA HIS A 174 -12.99 -25.68 -35.61
C HIS A 174 -13.30 -26.21 -37.02
N ASP A 175 -13.13 -27.52 -37.24
CA ASP A 175 -13.26 -28.15 -38.57
C ASP A 175 -14.71 -28.35 -39.04
N GLY A 176 -15.71 -28.06 -38.19
CA GLY A 176 -17.13 -28.25 -38.49
C GLY A 176 -17.76 -27.16 -39.39
N LEU A 177 -17.02 -26.09 -39.66
CA LEU A 177 -17.36 -25.03 -40.62
C LEU A 177 -16.13 -24.63 -41.44
N ASP A 178 -16.35 -24.02 -42.60
CA ASP A 178 -15.25 -23.44 -43.37
C ASP A 178 -14.62 -22.24 -42.64
N ARG A 179 -13.32 -22.02 -42.86
CA ARG A 179 -12.55 -21.00 -42.15
C ARG A 179 -12.92 -19.57 -42.56
N GLU A 180 -13.42 -19.36 -43.77
CA GLU A 180 -13.81 -18.05 -44.28
C GLU A 180 -15.11 -17.58 -43.60
N THR A 181 -16.10 -18.46 -43.45
CA THR A 181 -17.35 -18.20 -42.72
C THR A 181 -17.08 -17.85 -41.26
N GLN A 182 -16.19 -18.59 -40.59
CA GLN A 182 -15.81 -18.29 -39.20
C GLN A 182 -15.15 -16.90 -39.07
N ILE A 183 -14.20 -16.56 -39.96
CA ILE A 183 -13.56 -15.24 -39.99
C ILE A 183 -14.59 -14.14 -40.30
N ARG A 184 -15.49 -14.37 -41.26
CA ARG A 184 -16.51 -13.40 -41.69
C ARG A 184 -17.47 -13.05 -40.56
N GLN A 185 -18.09 -14.03 -39.91
CA GLN A 185 -19.01 -13.77 -38.79
C GLN A 185 -18.29 -13.12 -37.59
N ALA A 186 -17.06 -13.53 -37.28
CA ALA A 186 -16.27 -12.85 -36.24
C ALA A 186 -15.95 -11.39 -36.60
N THR A 187 -15.58 -11.11 -37.84
CA THR A 187 -15.28 -9.76 -38.34
C THR A 187 -16.53 -8.86 -38.34
N ASP A 188 -17.67 -9.38 -38.80
CA ASP A 188 -18.95 -8.66 -38.82
C ASP A 188 -19.44 -8.33 -37.42
N PHE A 189 -19.30 -9.26 -36.46
CA PHE A 189 -19.62 -9.03 -35.06
C PHE A 189 -18.69 -7.99 -34.43
N VAL A 190 -17.38 -8.11 -34.61
CA VAL A 190 -16.38 -7.17 -34.07
C VAL A 190 -16.60 -5.77 -34.61
N ALA A 191 -16.83 -5.61 -35.92
CA ALA A 191 -17.13 -4.32 -36.54
C ALA A 191 -18.50 -3.75 -36.11
N MET A 192 -19.44 -4.59 -35.65
CA MET A 192 -20.69 -4.15 -35.03
C MET A 192 -20.45 -3.65 -33.60
N TYR A 193 -19.73 -4.43 -32.79
CA TYR A 193 -19.44 -4.10 -31.39
C TYR A 193 -18.58 -2.82 -31.27
N ASP A 194 -17.51 -2.69 -32.06
CA ASP A 194 -16.67 -1.49 -32.13
C ASP A 194 -17.48 -0.23 -32.48
N SER A 195 -18.42 -0.32 -33.43
CA SER A 195 -19.29 0.80 -33.80
C SER A 195 -20.25 1.25 -32.69
N GLY A 196 -20.38 0.49 -31.59
CA GLY A 196 -21.09 0.87 -30.37
C GLY A 196 -20.26 1.71 -29.38
N GLY A 197 -18.96 1.88 -29.63
CA GLY A 197 -18.04 2.70 -28.82
C GLY A 197 -17.73 2.16 -27.42
N PRO A 198 -17.33 0.88 -27.24
CA PRO A 198 -17.07 0.28 -25.92
C PRO A 198 -15.81 0.81 -25.21
N GLY A 199 -14.86 1.37 -25.97
CA GLY A 199 -13.50 1.63 -25.51
C GLY A 199 -12.49 1.27 -26.61
N ILE A 200 -11.78 0.16 -26.44
CA ILE A 200 -10.85 -0.39 -27.45
C ILE A 200 -11.27 -1.81 -27.84
N VAL A 201 -11.57 -2.03 -29.12
CA VAL A 201 -11.83 -3.36 -29.69
C VAL A 201 -10.68 -3.76 -30.61
N SER A 202 -10.33 -5.04 -30.64
CA SER A 202 -9.43 -5.61 -31.66
C SER A 202 -9.94 -6.97 -32.14
N LEU A 203 -9.92 -7.17 -33.47
CA LEU A 203 -10.05 -8.48 -34.08
C LEU A 203 -8.70 -9.18 -34.00
N ASP A 204 -8.66 -10.39 -33.47
CA ASP A 204 -7.50 -11.29 -33.52
C ASP A 204 -7.92 -12.62 -34.16
N LEU A 205 -6.97 -13.34 -34.75
CA LEU A 205 -7.15 -14.69 -35.29
C LEU A 205 -6.38 -15.75 -34.46
N ASP A 206 -5.56 -15.32 -33.49
CA ASP A 206 -4.87 -16.18 -32.52
C ASP A 206 -5.52 -16.07 -31.13
N MET A 207 -6.80 -16.45 -31.07
CA MET A 207 -7.56 -16.45 -29.82
C MET A 207 -6.98 -17.36 -28.72
N PRO A 208 -6.35 -18.53 -29.00
CA PRO A 208 -5.63 -19.30 -27.98
C PRO A 208 -4.53 -18.49 -27.29
N LYS A 209 -3.76 -17.68 -28.04
CA LYS A 209 -2.75 -16.78 -27.46
C LYS A 209 -3.34 -15.65 -26.63
N ALA A 210 -4.44 -15.05 -27.07
CA ALA A 210 -5.16 -14.05 -26.28
C ALA A 210 -5.72 -14.65 -24.97
N ARG A 211 -6.25 -15.89 -25.02
CA ARG A 211 -6.72 -16.66 -23.85
C ARG A 211 -5.58 -16.91 -22.86
N TRP A 212 -4.47 -17.50 -23.31
CA TRP A 212 -3.31 -17.79 -22.47
C TRP A 212 -2.65 -16.53 -21.89
N TYR A 213 -2.55 -15.44 -22.66
CA TYR A 213 -2.05 -14.15 -22.15
C TYR A 213 -2.92 -13.64 -20.98
N LYS A 214 -4.25 -13.68 -21.11
CA LYS A 214 -5.15 -13.33 -19.99
C LYS A 214 -5.09 -14.36 -18.86
N LEU A 215 -4.77 -15.62 -19.15
CA LEU A 215 -4.60 -16.66 -18.13
C LEU A 215 -3.38 -16.45 -17.24
N LEU A 216 -2.31 -15.80 -17.74
CA LEU A 216 -1.19 -15.39 -16.88
C LEU A 216 -1.64 -14.43 -15.76
N TRP A 217 -2.66 -13.60 -16.00
CA TRP A 217 -3.31 -12.78 -14.96
C TRP A 217 -4.33 -13.59 -14.15
N ASN A 218 -5.26 -14.27 -14.84
CA ASN A 218 -6.38 -14.94 -14.18
C ASN A 218 -5.94 -16.14 -13.32
N GLY A 219 -4.94 -16.92 -13.77
CA GLY A 219 -4.42 -18.07 -13.04
C GLY A 219 -3.49 -17.71 -11.88
N THR A 220 -2.92 -16.49 -11.85
CA THR A 220 -1.96 -16.06 -10.82
C THR A 220 -2.55 -15.02 -9.87
N PHE A 221 -2.70 -13.76 -10.28
CA PHE A 221 -3.23 -12.68 -9.44
C PHE A 221 -4.63 -13.00 -8.92
N ASN A 222 -5.56 -13.39 -9.80
CA ASN A 222 -6.93 -13.72 -9.39
C ASN A 222 -6.96 -14.83 -8.33
N THR A 223 -6.14 -15.87 -8.51
CA THR A 223 -5.98 -17.02 -7.60
C THR A 223 -5.34 -16.64 -6.27
N LEU A 224 -4.19 -15.96 -6.30
CA LEU A 224 -3.42 -15.58 -5.10
C LEU A 224 -4.20 -14.56 -4.27
N CYS A 225 -4.79 -13.54 -4.91
CA CYS A 225 -5.63 -12.57 -4.22
C CYS A 225 -6.82 -13.25 -3.54
N ALA A 226 -7.50 -14.17 -4.21
CA ALA A 226 -8.64 -14.91 -3.63
C ALA A 226 -8.23 -15.85 -2.48
N LEU A 227 -7.08 -16.51 -2.60
CA LEU A 227 -6.55 -17.43 -1.58
C LEU A 227 -6.05 -16.70 -0.33
N MET A 228 -5.29 -15.61 -0.52
CA MET A 228 -4.68 -14.82 0.55
C MET A 228 -5.62 -13.75 1.14
N LYS A 229 -6.75 -13.48 0.47
CA LYS A 229 -7.69 -12.37 0.72
C LYS A 229 -7.08 -10.96 0.58
N MET A 230 -5.95 -10.89 -0.11
CA MET A 230 -5.14 -9.70 -0.39
C MET A 230 -5.47 -9.14 -1.77
N ASP A 231 -5.44 -7.82 -1.96
CA ASP A 231 -5.50 -7.23 -3.30
C ASP A 231 -4.17 -7.34 -4.08
N VAL A 232 -4.15 -6.81 -5.31
CA VAL A 232 -2.97 -6.86 -6.19
C VAL A 232 -1.78 -6.12 -5.60
N GLY A 233 -1.96 -5.00 -4.92
CA GLY A 233 -0.90 -4.26 -4.25
C GLY A 233 -0.37 -5.02 -3.04
N GLU A 234 -1.26 -5.57 -2.21
CA GLU A 234 -0.89 -6.41 -1.08
C GLU A 234 -0.09 -7.66 -1.52
N VAL A 235 -0.49 -8.34 -2.61
CA VAL A 235 0.28 -9.46 -3.18
C VAL A 235 1.64 -8.99 -3.73
N GLN A 236 1.69 -7.86 -4.44
CA GLN A 236 2.92 -7.32 -5.06
C GLN A 236 3.95 -6.78 -4.07
N SER A 237 3.51 -6.16 -2.98
CA SER A 237 4.36 -5.57 -1.94
C SER A 237 4.77 -6.59 -0.86
N SER A 238 4.07 -7.72 -0.78
CA SER A 238 4.53 -8.91 -0.05
C SER A 238 5.63 -9.65 -0.81
N LYS A 239 6.36 -10.53 -0.12
CA LYS A 239 7.29 -11.51 -0.76
C LYS A 239 6.58 -12.48 -1.72
N GLY A 240 5.25 -12.48 -1.80
CA GLY A 240 4.45 -13.31 -2.70
C GLY A 240 4.65 -13.02 -4.18
N ARG A 241 5.12 -11.82 -4.56
CA ARG A 241 5.47 -11.47 -5.94
C ARG A 241 6.58 -12.37 -6.49
N GLU A 242 7.75 -12.38 -5.86
CA GLU A 242 8.90 -13.18 -6.28
C GLU A 242 8.75 -14.67 -5.94
N SER A 243 8.09 -15.01 -4.82
CA SER A 243 8.02 -16.40 -4.32
C SER A 243 6.83 -17.22 -4.83
N LEU A 244 5.76 -16.59 -5.32
CA LEU A 244 4.55 -17.29 -5.80
C LEU A 244 4.10 -16.80 -7.18
N LEU A 245 3.85 -15.49 -7.34
CA LEU A 245 3.26 -14.91 -8.55
C LEU A 245 4.13 -15.14 -9.79
N VAL A 246 5.40 -14.74 -9.74
CA VAL A 246 6.36 -14.88 -10.84
C VAL A 246 6.65 -16.36 -11.18
N PRO A 247 6.88 -17.27 -10.21
CA PRO A 247 6.91 -18.72 -10.46
C PRO A 247 5.65 -19.27 -11.14
N MET A 248 4.45 -18.94 -10.64
CA MET A 248 3.19 -19.39 -11.24
C MET A 248 2.99 -18.85 -12.67
N MET A 249 3.45 -17.64 -12.98
CA MET A 249 3.43 -17.12 -14.35
C MET A 249 4.38 -17.90 -15.27
N ARG A 250 5.55 -18.33 -14.78
CA ARG A 250 6.48 -19.18 -15.55
C ARG A 250 5.92 -20.58 -15.78
N GLU A 251 5.28 -21.18 -14.78
CA GLU A 251 4.59 -22.48 -14.91
C GLU A 251 3.48 -22.39 -15.97
N LEU A 252 2.62 -21.37 -15.92
CA LEU A 252 1.58 -21.18 -16.93
C LEU A 252 2.13 -20.89 -18.34
N MET A 253 3.26 -20.17 -18.46
CA MET A 253 3.94 -20.00 -19.75
C MET A 253 4.55 -21.30 -20.30
N ALA A 254 5.07 -22.17 -19.43
CA ALA A 254 5.55 -23.49 -19.84
C ALA A 254 4.40 -24.37 -20.36
N ILE A 255 3.27 -24.40 -19.66
CA ILE A 255 2.09 -25.17 -20.10
C ILE A 255 1.52 -24.59 -21.41
N ALA A 256 1.45 -23.26 -21.54
CA ALA A 256 1.04 -22.60 -22.79
C ALA A 256 1.90 -23.03 -23.98
N LYS A 257 3.23 -23.14 -23.78
CA LYS A 257 4.16 -23.55 -24.83
C LYS A 257 3.93 -24.98 -25.31
N GLU A 258 3.64 -25.91 -24.40
CA GLU A 258 3.29 -27.30 -24.77
C GLU A 258 1.90 -27.40 -25.43
N ASP A 259 0.97 -26.50 -25.10
CA ASP A 259 -0.31 -26.29 -25.80
C ASP A 259 -0.15 -25.58 -27.17
N GLY A 260 1.10 -25.42 -27.65
CA GLY A 260 1.44 -24.81 -28.94
C GLY A 260 1.47 -23.28 -28.96
N VAL A 261 1.32 -22.62 -27.80
CA VAL A 261 1.13 -21.16 -27.68
C VAL A 261 2.36 -20.50 -27.04
N GLU A 262 3.26 -19.96 -27.87
CA GLU A 262 4.44 -19.26 -27.38
C GLU A 262 4.16 -17.80 -27.00
N LEU A 263 4.28 -17.51 -25.70
CA LEU A 263 4.21 -16.16 -25.13
C LEU A 263 5.62 -15.57 -24.94
N PRO A 264 5.83 -14.25 -25.17
CA PRO A 264 7.16 -13.65 -25.07
C PRO A 264 7.54 -13.38 -23.61
N GLU A 265 8.67 -13.91 -23.13
CA GLU A 265 9.15 -13.82 -21.72
C GLU A 265 9.00 -12.44 -21.03
N PRO A 266 9.20 -11.27 -21.68
CA PRO A 266 8.92 -9.96 -21.07
C PRO A 266 7.48 -9.76 -20.58
N VAL A 267 6.53 -10.62 -20.96
CA VAL A 267 5.15 -10.59 -20.44
C VAL A 267 5.10 -10.78 -18.93
N ILE A 268 5.98 -11.60 -18.33
CA ILE A 268 6.00 -11.81 -16.88
C ILE A 268 6.45 -10.53 -16.18
N GLN A 269 7.54 -9.92 -16.66
CA GLN A 269 8.00 -8.63 -16.14
C GLN A 269 6.90 -7.55 -16.24
N LYS A 270 6.18 -7.53 -17.36
CA LYS A 270 5.11 -6.59 -17.63
C LYS A 270 3.84 -6.81 -16.80
N LEU A 271 3.47 -8.06 -16.51
CA LEU A 271 2.28 -8.36 -15.70
C LEU A 271 2.56 -8.27 -14.19
N ALA A 272 3.68 -8.80 -13.72
CA ALA A 272 4.03 -8.84 -12.29
C ALA A 272 4.60 -7.52 -11.73
N TYR A 273 5.09 -6.61 -12.59
CA TYR A 273 5.69 -5.33 -12.19
C TYR A 273 5.16 -4.12 -12.99
N GLY A 274 4.17 -4.31 -13.88
CA GLY A 274 3.58 -3.22 -14.68
C GLY A 274 2.47 -2.43 -13.98
N LEU A 275 2.05 -2.86 -12.78
CA LEU A 275 1.13 -2.13 -11.91
C LEU A 275 1.89 -1.58 -10.70
N PRO A 276 1.45 -0.45 -10.12
CA PRO A 276 2.01 0.06 -8.87
C PRO A 276 1.92 -0.95 -7.73
N ASP A 277 2.90 -0.92 -6.82
CA ASP A 277 2.95 -1.79 -5.64
C ASP A 277 1.83 -1.49 -4.63
N ASP A 278 1.20 -0.31 -4.73
CA ASP A 278 0.03 0.13 -3.95
C ASP A 278 -1.31 -0.06 -4.68
N CYS A 279 -1.36 -0.84 -5.77
CA CYS A 279 -2.56 -0.99 -6.62
C CYS A 279 -3.73 -1.69 -5.89
N PRO A 280 -4.81 -0.98 -5.49
CA PRO A 280 -5.87 -1.51 -4.62
C PRO A 280 -6.91 -2.34 -5.41
N TYR A 281 -6.48 -3.00 -6.49
CA TYR A 281 -7.37 -3.71 -7.39
C TYR A 281 -7.70 -5.08 -6.81
N ARG A 282 -8.94 -5.26 -6.35
CA ARG A 282 -9.48 -6.54 -5.88
C ARG A 282 -9.98 -7.36 -7.08
N PRO A 283 -9.32 -8.46 -7.48
CA PRO A 283 -9.67 -9.20 -8.69
C PRO A 283 -10.98 -10.00 -8.56
N SER A 284 -11.51 -10.52 -9.67
CA SER A 284 -12.89 -11.06 -9.69
C SER A 284 -13.13 -12.21 -8.72
N MET A 285 -12.17 -13.15 -8.62
CA MET A 285 -12.25 -14.27 -7.68
C MET A 285 -12.17 -13.82 -6.22
N LEU A 286 -11.40 -12.79 -5.88
CA LEU A 286 -11.38 -12.24 -4.52
C LEU A 286 -12.75 -11.66 -4.15
N VAL A 287 -13.34 -10.84 -5.03
CA VAL A 287 -14.67 -10.25 -4.84
C VAL A 287 -15.77 -11.33 -4.74
N ASP A 288 -15.54 -12.53 -5.27
CA ASP A 288 -16.42 -13.68 -5.07
C ASP A 288 -16.22 -14.38 -3.73
N VAL A 289 -14.97 -14.58 -3.27
CA VAL A 289 -14.67 -15.10 -1.92
C VAL A 289 -15.26 -14.19 -0.84
N GLU A 290 -15.08 -12.88 -0.97
CA GLU A 290 -15.62 -11.87 -0.05
C GLU A 290 -17.15 -11.86 0.00
N GLN A 291 -17.81 -12.28 -1.08
CA GLN A 291 -19.27 -12.23 -1.23
C GLN A 291 -19.90 -13.63 -1.22
N GLY A 292 -19.17 -14.66 -0.78
CA GLY A 292 -19.66 -16.03 -0.60
C GLY A 292 -20.13 -16.71 -1.87
N ARG A 293 -19.60 -16.34 -3.04
CA ARG A 293 -20.03 -16.86 -4.35
C ARG A 293 -19.10 -17.94 -4.91
N LEU A 294 -19.68 -18.82 -5.73
CA LEU A 294 -18.95 -19.75 -6.59
C LEU A 294 -18.04 -18.99 -7.57
N MET A 295 -16.84 -19.51 -7.77
CA MET A 295 -15.78 -18.96 -8.64
C MET A 295 -15.52 -19.86 -9.84
N GLU A 296 -14.93 -19.29 -10.90
CA GLU A 296 -14.65 -19.93 -12.19
C GLU A 296 -13.39 -20.84 -12.16
N ILE A 297 -13.21 -21.62 -11.07
CA ILE A 297 -11.99 -22.38 -10.75
C ILE A 297 -11.62 -23.36 -11.87
N GLU A 298 -12.56 -24.20 -12.31
CA GLU A 298 -12.28 -25.26 -13.28
C GLU A 298 -11.76 -24.74 -14.62
N VAL A 299 -12.21 -23.56 -15.07
CA VAL A 299 -11.79 -23.00 -16.37
C VAL A 299 -10.64 -22.02 -16.27
N ILE A 300 -10.33 -21.48 -15.08
CA ILE A 300 -9.14 -20.65 -14.84
C ILE A 300 -7.93 -21.50 -14.46
N LEU A 301 -8.13 -22.61 -13.73
CA LEU A 301 -7.06 -23.47 -13.21
C LEU A 301 -7.17 -24.91 -13.70
N GLY A 302 -8.34 -25.54 -13.55
CA GLY A 302 -8.54 -26.96 -13.85
C GLY A 302 -8.17 -27.33 -15.30
N ASN A 303 -8.57 -26.53 -16.29
CA ASN A 303 -8.26 -26.79 -17.70
C ASN A 303 -6.77 -26.60 -18.04
N ALA A 304 -6.06 -25.66 -17.40
CA ALA A 304 -4.61 -25.55 -17.55
C ALA A 304 -3.88 -26.75 -16.93
N LEU A 305 -4.35 -27.26 -15.79
CA LEU A 305 -3.80 -28.46 -15.15
C LEU A 305 -4.02 -29.72 -16.00
N LYS A 306 -5.22 -29.92 -16.56
CA LYS A 306 -5.53 -31.04 -17.48
C LYS A 306 -4.61 -31.05 -18.70
N LYS A 307 -4.30 -29.88 -19.27
CA LYS A 307 -3.28 -29.75 -20.33
C LYS A 307 -1.89 -30.17 -19.84
N ALA A 308 -1.45 -29.65 -18.69
CA ALA A 308 -0.14 -29.98 -18.11
C ALA A 308 0.04 -31.50 -17.87
N GLU A 309 -0.99 -32.17 -17.35
CA GLU A 309 -1.02 -33.63 -17.16
C GLU A 309 -0.87 -34.38 -18.50
N SER A 310 -1.55 -33.91 -19.55
CA SER A 310 -1.45 -34.53 -20.89
C SER A 310 -0.06 -34.38 -21.53
N CYS A 311 0.61 -33.24 -21.32
CA CYS A 311 1.88 -32.89 -21.96
C CYS A 311 3.13 -33.55 -21.31
N HIS A 312 2.98 -34.34 -20.25
CA HIS A 312 4.08 -35.06 -19.58
C HIS A 312 5.26 -34.16 -19.11
N THR A 313 5.04 -32.86 -18.90
CA THR A 313 6.14 -31.96 -18.52
C THR A 313 6.56 -32.15 -17.07
N ASN A 314 7.88 -32.15 -16.84
CA ASN A 314 8.50 -32.02 -15.51
C ASN A 314 8.37 -30.58 -14.96
N CYS A 315 7.20 -29.95 -15.14
CA CYS A 315 6.86 -28.74 -14.40
C CYS A 315 6.71 -29.12 -12.92
N VAL A 316 7.34 -28.36 -12.03
CA VAL A 316 7.26 -28.62 -10.58
C VAL A 316 5.91 -28.07 -10.10
N VAL A 317 4.86 -28.88 -10.19
CA VAL A 317 3.45 -28.51 -9.88
C VAL A 317 3.21 -28.34 -8.37
N LEU A 318 4.08 -27.62 -7.67
CA LEU A 318 3.98 -27.35 -6.23
C LEU A 318 2.99 -26.21 -5.94
N PRO A 319 3.02 -25.02 -6.59
CA PRO A 319 2.09 -23.94 -6.25
C PRO A 319 0.64 -24.32 -6.53
N PHE A 320 0.33 -24.90 -7.69
CA PHE A 320 -1.06 -25.20 -8.07
C PHE A 320 -1.65 -26.41 -7.32
N ASN A 321 -0.90 -27.50 -7.08
CA ASN A 321 -1.39 -28.57 -6.20
C ASN A 321 -1.52 -28.11 -4.73
N THR A 322 -0.62 -27.23 -4.27
CA THR A 322 -0.75 -26.65 -2.92
C THR A 322 -1.95 -25.72 -2.85
N ALA A 323 -2.22 -24.90 -3.88
CA ALA A 323 -3.39 -24.03 -3.93
C ALA A 323 -4.70 -24.82 -4.00
N GLY A 324 -4.80 -25.83 -4.88
CA GLY A 324 -5.97 -26.72 -4.96
C GLY A 324 -6.17 -27.53 -3.67
N GLY A 325 -5.07 -28.04 -3.09
CA GLY A 325 -5.06 -28.75 -1.81
C GLY A 325 -5.35 -27.87 -0.58
N LEU A 326 -5.06 -26.56 -0.64
CA LEU A 326 -5.51 -25.57 0.34
C LEU A 326 -6.99 -25.23 0.11
N TRP A 327 -7.44 -25.04 -1.12
CA TRP A 327 -8.86 -24.78 -1.43
C TRP A 327 -9.76 -25.91 -0.94
N GLY A 328 -9.36 -27.16 -1.13
CA GLY A 328 -10.04 -28.34 -0.56
C GLY A 328 -9.97 -28.51 0.97
N LYS A 329 -9.25 -27.63 1.68
CA LYS A 329 -9.14 -27.58 3.16
C LYS A 329 -9.72 -26.30 3.77
N LEU A 330 -9.68 -25.18 3.04
CA LEU A 330 -10.19 -23.87 3.45
C LEU A 330 -11.69 -23.73 3.17
N VAL A 331 -12.21 -24.40 2.12
CA VAL A 331 -13.64 -24.64 1.97
C VAL A 331 -13.99 -25.87 2.81
N GLY A 332 -14.73 -25.65 3.89
CA GLY A 332 -15.28 -26.72 4.72
C GLY A 332 -16.20 -27.66 3.93
N PRO A 333 -16.68 -28.77 4.53
CA PRO A 333 -17.50 -29.76 3.84
C PRO A 333 -18.66 -29.10 3.09
N ARG A 334 -18.74 -29.38 1.78
CA ARG A 334 -19.60 -28.67 0.82
C ARG A 334 -21.03 -28.56 1.39
N PRO A 335 -21.63 -27.36 1.49
CA PRO A 335 -23.01 -27.24 1.91
C PRO A 335 -23.90 -27.89 0.86
N ILE A 336 -24.39 -29.09 1.17
CA ILE A 336 -25.46 -29.74 0.42
C ILE A 336 -26.64 -28.79 0.48
N MET A 337 -26.99 -28.16 -0.64
CA MET A 337 -28.24 -27.43 -0.75
C MET A 337 -29.37 -28.43 -0.49
N SER A 338 -30.12 -28.22 0.59
CA SER A 338 -31.21 -29.11 0.97
C SER A 338 -32.25 -29.16 -0.14
N GLU A 339 -32.44 -30.34 -0.74
CA GLU A 339 -33.51 -30.56 -1.71
C GLU A 339 -34.87 -30.33 -1.04
N GLN A 340 -35.49 -29.19 -1.36
CA GLN A 340 -36.89 -28.94 -1.01
C GLN A 340 -37.70 -28.66 -2.28
N HIS A 341 -38.48 -29.68 -2.64
CA HIS A 341 -39.63 -29.62 -3.54
C HIS A 341 -39.38 -29.31 -5.03
N ALA A 342 -38.83 -30.31 -5.71
CA ALA A 342 -39.15 -30.58 -7.13
C ALA A 342 -39.95 -31.91 -7.25
N THR A 343 -41.07 -32.02 -6.53
CA THR A 343 -41.95 -33.20 -6.66
C THR A 343 -42.75 -33.13 -7.96
N ASN A 344 -42.38 -33.94 -8.95
CA ASN A 344 -43.31 -34.37 -9.99
C ASN A 344 -43.04 -35.79 -10.51
N MET A 345 -44.15 -36.48 -10.76
CA MET A 345 -44.41 -37.89 -11.04
C MET A 345 -43.48 -38.70 -11.98
N THR A 346 -43.70 -40.02 -11.92
CA THR A 346 -43.12 -41.13 -12.73
C THR A 346 -41.71 -41.60 -12.31
N GLY A 347 -41.41 -42.90 -12.25
CA GLY A 347 -42.29 -44.08 -12.28
C GLY A 347 -41.53 -45.42 -12.25
N ASN A 348 -42.08 -46.43 -11.54
CA ASN A 348 -41.69 -47.85 -11.50
C ASN A 348 -40.20 -48.23 -11.75
N GLY A 349 -39.48 -48.56 -10.68
CA GLY A 349 -38.25 -49.37 -10.71
C GLY A 349 -38.15 -50.20 -9.42
N ASN A 350 -37.97 -51.51 -9.53
CA ASN A 350 -38.01 -52.46 -8.40
C ASN A 350 -36.68 -53.23 -8.30
N VAL A 351 -36.50 -53.96 -7.18
CA VAL A 351 -35.34 -54.80 -6.82
C VAL A 351 -34.11 -54.00 -6.34
N GLY A 352 -33.47 -54.33 -5.21
CA GLY A 352 -33.86 -55.26 -4.15
C GLY A 352 -32.67 -55.85 -3.37
N GLY A 353 -32.78 -55.86 -2.03
CA GLY A 353 -31.81 -56.48 -1.11
C GLY A 353 -30.54 -55.65 -0.83
N ASP A 354 -29.87 -55.80 0.31
CA ASP A 354 -30.30 -56.48 1.54
C ASP A 354 -29.52 -55.97 2.78
N GLN A 355 -29.99 -56.36 3.98
CA GLN A 355 -29.30 -56.54 5.28
C GLN A 355 -27.76 -56.32 5.35
N ASN A 356 -27.11 -55.85 6.43
CA ASN A 356 -27.42 -55.63 7.88
C ASN A 356 -26.21 -54.82 8.46
N GLN A 357 -26.07 -54.33 9.71
CA GLN A 357 -26.76 -54.45 11.00
C GLN A 357 -26.36 -53.29 11.96
N GLN A 358 -27.14 -53.05 13.03
CA GLN A 358 -26.74 -52.81 14.46
C GLN A 358 -25.31 -52.35 14.83
N GLN A 359 -25.02 -51.49 15.82
CA GLN A 359 -25.71 -50.80 16.96
C GLN A 359 -25.01 -49.41 17.13
N GLY A 360 -25.38 -48.43 17.97
CA GLY A 360 -26.43 -48.25 18.99
C GLY A 360 -26.24 -46.87 19.69
N GLY A 361 -27.21 -46.39 20.48
CA GLY A 361 -27.13 -45.12 21.23
C GLY A 361 -26.48 -45.26 22.63
N PRO A 362 -26.77 -44.36 23.63
CA PRO A 362 -27.85 -43.36 23.66
C PRO A 362 -27.51 -41.99 24.34
N GLU A 363 -28.57 -41.23 24.68
CA GLU A 363 -28.67 -40.17 25.73
C GLU A 363 -28.03 -38.79 25.48
N ALA A 364 -28.58 -37.65 25.96
CA ALA A 364 -29.93 -37.26 26.45
C ALA A 364 -30.09 -35.71 26.29
N ALA A 365 -31.24 -35.15 25.88
CA ALA A 365 -32.33 -34.58 26.71
C ALA A 365 -31.91 -33.37 27.62
N VAL A 366 -32.74 -32.34 27.94
CA VAL A 366 -34.21 -32.20 27.92
C VAL A 366 -34.66 -30.71 28.11
N VAL A 367 -35.97 -30.37 27.92
CA VAL A 367 -36.72 -29.18 28.46
C VAL A 367 -36.38 -27.77 27.89
N GLN A 368 -37.33 -26.84 27.59
CA GLN A 368 -38.82 -26.88 27.53
C GLN A 368 -39.41 -25.81 26.57
N LYS A 369 -40.71 -25.94 26.27
CA LYS A 369 -41.59 -24.89 25.69
C LYS A 369 -42.45 -24.20 26.78
N ILE A 370 -42.85 -22.96 26.54
CA ILE A 370 -44.15 -22.39 26.97
C ILE A 370 -44.84 -21.76 25.73
N ILE A 371 -46.18 -21.63 25.75
CA ILE A 371 -47.03 -21.41 24.56
C ILE A 371 -48.07 -20.30 24.80
N GLY A 372 -48.29 -19.46 23.78
CA GLY A 372 -49.59 -18.84 23.48
C GLY A 372 -49.88 -17.43 24.04
N ASN A 373 -50.94 -16.73 23.63
CA ASN A 373 -51.84 -16.96 22.46
C ASN A 373 -52.73 -15.71 22.19
N GLN A 374 -53.17 -15.49 20.93
CA GLN A 374 -54.31 -14.62 20.52
C GLN A 374 -54.21 -13.08 20.83
N ALA A 375 -55.11 -12.18 20.37
CA ALA A 375 -55.73 -11.97 19.02
C ALA A 375 -56.55 -10.65 18.97
N ASN A 376 -56.81 -10.13 17.74
CA ASN A 376 -57.90 -9.19 17.32
C ASN A 376 -57.91 -7.70 17.74
N GLY A 377 -58.57 -6.87 16.90
CA GLY A 377 -59.04 -5.48 17.18
C GLY A 377 -58.14 -4.36 16.65
N SER A 378 -58.24 -3.80 15.42
CA SER A 378 -59.36 -3.26 14.61
C SER A 378 -60.06 -2.01 15.16
N HIS A 379 -59.79 -0.84 14.56
CA HIS A 379 -60.74 0.28 14.41
C HIS A 379 -60.33 1.22 13.25
N GLU A 380 -61.26 2.05 12.78
CA GLU A 380 -61.22 2.79 11.51
C GLU A 380 -61.97 4.14 11.70
N LYS A 381 -61.89 5.05 10.69
CA LYS A 381 -62.82 6.18 10.40
C LYS A 381 -62.71 7.49 11.22
N ASP A 382 -63.03 8.69 10.70
CA ASP A 382 -63.47 9.09 9.32
C ASP A 382 -63.27 10.62 9.01
N ILE A 383 -63.55 11.02 7.74
CA ILE A 383 -63.87 12.41 7.25
C ILE A 383 -62.70 13.44 7.26
N GLY A 384 -62.46 14.33 6.27
CA GLY A 384 -63.12 14.69 4.99
C GLY A 384 -63.10 16.24 4.79
N GLY A 385 -63.14 16.89 3.62
CA GLY A 385 -63.18 16.50 2.18
C GLY A 385 -63.45 17.75 1.28
N SER A 386 -63.57 17.59 -0.06
CA SER A 386 -63.99 18.61 -1.09
C SER A 386 -63.01 19.80 -1.40
N SER A 387 -62.99 20.49 -2.57
CA SER A 387 -63.47 20.22 -3.96
C SER A 387 -63.05 21.32 -4.98
N GLN A 388 -63.11 21.04 -6.29
CA GLN A 388 -63.23 22.00 -7.45
C GLN A 388 -62.03 22.93 -7.81
N SER A 389 -61.95 23.62 -8.96
CA SER A 389 -62.13 23.23 -10.41
C SER A 389 -61.86 24.45 -11.34
N LEU A 390 -61.59 24.22 -12.65
CA LEU A 390 -61.49 25.22 -13.77
C LEU A 390 -60.23 26.14 -13.74
N GLY A 391 -59.74 26.69 -14.86
CA GLY A 391 -60.03 26.42 -16.29
C GLY A 391 -59.51 27.50 -17.27
N ALA A 392 -59.02 27.06 -18.45
CA ALA A 392 -58.83 27.76 -19.76
C ALA A 392 -58.13 29.16 -19.88
N GLY A 393 -57.40 29.37 -20.98
CA GLY A 393 -57.05 30.74 -21.45
C GLY A 393 -55.80 30.91 -22.33
N SER A 394 -55.92 30.76 -23.64
CA SER A 394 -55.04 31.42 -24.65
C SER A 394 -55.68 32.76 -25.08
N PRO A 395 -54.94 33.69 -25.71
CA PRO A 395 -54.87 33.69 -27.18
C PRO A 395 -53.55 34.19 -27.79
N GLU A 396 -53.48 34.16 -29.13
CA GLU A 396 -52.38 34.62 -29.99
C GLU A 396 -52.48 36.12 -30.33
N VAL A 397 -51.37 36.73 -30.75
CA VAL A 397 -51.37 37.79 -31.79
C VAL A 397 -50.14 37.62 -32.68
N SER A 398 -50.34 37.67 -33.99
CA SER A 398 -49.29 37.59 -35.03
C SER A 398 -49.35 38.80 -35.98
N VAL A 399 -48.20 39.33 -36.39
CA VAL A 399 -48.02 40.04 -37.68
C VAL A 399 -46.63 39.70 -38.22
N ALA A 400 -46.50 39.58 -39.54
CA ALA A 400 -45.25 39.37 -40.27
C ALA A 400 -45.20 40.29 -41.51
N GLU A 401 -44.01 40.50 -42.08
CA GLU A 401 -43.87 40.89 -43.49
C GLU A 401 -42.46 40.53 -44.02
N GLU A 402 -42.31 40.41 -45.34
CA GLU A 402 -41.16 39.79 -46.02
C GLU A 402 -40.38 40.75 -46.94
N SER A 403 -39.16 40.37 -47.36
CA SER A 403 -38.67 40.57 -48.74
C SER A 403 -37.39 39.76 -49.03
N HIS A 404 -37.10 39.49 -50.31
CA HIS A 404 -36.21 38.40 -50.75
C HIS A 404 -34.75 38.78 -51.05
N GLY A 405 -33.86 37.77 -51.10
CA GLY A 405 -32.53 37.86 -51.72
C GLY A 405 -31.74 36.52 -51.71
N ASN A 406 -31.59 35.87 -52.87
CA ASN A 406 -30.97 34.54 -53.00
C ASN A 406 -29.43 34.53 -52.98
N SER A 407 -28.81 33.50 -52.37
CA SER A 407 -27.83 32.60 -53.04
C SER A 407 -27.26 31.52 -52.08
N HIS A 408 -26.59 30.51 -52.65
CA HIS A 408 -26.08 29.31 -51.94
C HIS A 408 -24.94 29.58 -50.94
N GLU A 409 -24.91 28.84 -49.82
CA GLU A 409 -23.65 28.56 -49.11
C GLU A 409 -23.54 27.07 -48.67
N GLN A 410 -22.32 26.54 -48.64
CA GLN A 410 -21.97 25.17 -48.23
C GLN A 410 -21.57 25.10 -46.72
N PRO A 411 -21.58 23.91 -46.09
CA PRO A 411 -21.45 23.79 -44.63
C PRO A 411 -20.10 24.31 -44.09
N ARG A 412 -20.16 25.31 -43.20
CA ARG A 412 -18.99 25.89 -42.54
C ARG A 412 -18.43 24.97 -41.46
N LYS A 413 -17.11 24.75 -41.51
CA LYS A 413 -16.35 23.86 -40.61
C LYS A 413 -16.26 24.45 -39.19
N ARG A 414 -16.47 23.63 -38.16
CA ARG A 414 -16.35 24.05 -36.74
C ARG A 414 -14.90 24.42 -36.41
N ALA A 415 -14.70 25.53 -35.70
CA ALA A 415 -13.37 26.15 -35.55
C ALA A 415 -12.41 25.37 -34.65
N LYS A 416 -11.11 25.36 -35.00
CA LYS A 416 -10.02 24.86 -34.13
C LYS A 416 -9.71 25.89 -33.05
N ARG A 417 -9.72 25.49 -31.78
CA ARG A 417 -9.27 26.36 -30.66
C ARG A 417 -7.74 26.43 -30.64
N ILE A 418 -7.20 27.63 -30.43
CA ILE A 418 -5.77 27.94 -30.62
C ILE A 418 -4.97 27.64 -29.35
N VAL A 419 -3.83 26.97 -29.50
CA VAL A 419 -2.83 26.76 -28.44
C VAL A 419 -1.75 27.85 -28.56
N ARG A 420 -1.45 28.54 -27.45
CA ARG A 420 -0.31 29.48 -27.35
C ARG A 420 1.01 28.70 -27.23
N SER A 421 2.10 29.24 -27.76
CA SER A 421 3.44 28.62 -27.73
C SER A 421 3.94 28.42 -26.30
N MET A 422 4.42 27.22 -25.97
CA MET A 422 5.06 26.96 -24.67
C MET A 422 6.44 27.62 -24.55
N PRO A 423 6.84 28.10 -23.36
CA PRO A 423 8.21 28.52 -23.09
C PRO A 423 9.20 27.35 -23.20
N GLY A 424 10.44 27.64 -23.64
CA GLY A 424 11.59 26.73 -23.50
C GLY A 424 12.11 26.04 -24.77
N SER A 425 11.36 26.01 -25.88
CA SER A 425 11.85 25.43 -27.14
C SER A 425 12.61 26.45 -28.00
N SER A 426 13.81 26.08 -28.48
CA SER A 426 14.56 26.86 -29.47
C SER A 426 14.14 26.48 -30.90
N CYS A 427 14.08 27.46 -31.81
CA CYS A 427 13.79 27.18 -33.21
C CYS A 427 14.91 26.36 -33.85
N LEU A 428 14.60 25.57 -34.89
CA LEU A 428 15.52 24.64 -35.55
C LEU A 428 16.85 25.30 -35.92
N ARG A 429 16.78 26.53 -36.45
CA ARG A 429 17.95 27.30 -36.89
C ARG A 429 18.87 27.73 -35.74
N CYS A 430 18.31 28.12 -34.59
CA CYS A 430 19.09 28.45 -33.39
C CYS A 430 19.64 27.19 -32.72
N LYS A 431 18.87 26.09 -32.71
CA LYS A 431 19.28 24.77 -32.20
C LYS A 431 20.47 24.21 -32.98
N VAL A 432 20.41 24.19 -34.31
CA VAL A 432 21.52 23.75 -35.19
C VAL A 432 22.77 24.61 -34.99
N LYS A 433 22.62 25.94 -34.89
CA LYS A 433 23.75 26.83 -34.62
C LYS A 433 24.18 26.91 -33.15
N LYS A 434 23.63 26.07 -32.25
CA LYS A 434 23.89 26.10 -30.78
C LYS A 434 23.88 27.51 -30.17
N THR A 435 22.93 28.36 -30.57
CA THR A 435 22.85 29.77 -30.10
C THR A 435 21.53 30.09 -29.40
N LYS A 436 21.57 31.04 -28.45
CA LYS A 436 20.40 31.47 -27.67
C LYS A 436 19.27 31.95 -28.59
N CYS A 437 18.07 31.44 -28.34
CA CYS A 437 16.86 31.70 -29.10
C CYS A 437 15.89 32.50 -28.22
N GLU A 438 15.57 33.74 -28.62
CA GLU A 438 14.71 34.65 -27.85
C GLU A 438 13.53 35.10 -28.73
N PRO A 439 12.29 35.13 -28.23
CA PRO A 439 11.11 35.57 -29.00
C PRO A 439 11.30 36.99 -29.54
N SER A 440 10.80 37.26 -30.75
CA SER A 440 10.67 38.63 -31.27
C SER A 440 9.73 39.45 -30.39
N ASP A 441 10.05 40.72 -30.18
CA ASP A 441 9.15 41.68 -29.51
C ASP A 441 8.10 42.25 -30.50
N THR A 442 8.27 42.02 -31.81
CA THR A 442 7.51 42.66 -32.89
C THR A 442 6.74 41.69 -33.80
N LYS A 443 7.06 40.39 -33.82
CA LYS A 443 6.41 39.40 -34.70
C LYS A 443 6.16 38.06 -33.99
N GLU A 444 4.90 37.65 -33.90
CA GLU A 444 4.55 36.33 -33.38
C GLU A 444 5.25 35.19 -34.14
N ARG A 445 5.62 34.13 -33.41
CA ARG A 445 6.25 32.90 -33.93
C ARG A 445 7.61 33.08 -34.63
N ILE A 446 8.26 34.25 -34.48
CA ILE A 446 9.62 34.49 -34.95
C ILE A 446 10.53 34.81 -33.75
N CYS A 447 11.81 34.43 -33.83
CA CYS A 447 12.82 34.78 -32.83
C CYS A 447 13.71 35.94 -33.31
N LYS A 448 14.23 36.78 -32.39
CA LYS A 448 14.98 38.02 -32.71
C LYS A 448 16.09 37.80 -33.74
N ARG A 449 16.82 36.67 -33.64
CA ARG A 449 17.94 36.29 -34.53
C ARG A 449 17.53 35.77 -35.91
N CYS A 450 16.28 35.34 -36.08
CA CYS A 450 15.72 35.01 -37.40
C CYS A 450 15.10 36.25 -38.06
N GLU A 451 14.46 37.11 -37.27
CA GLU A 451 13.98 38.42 -37.74
C GLU A 451 15.13 39.33 -38.20
N SER A 452 16.16 39.52 -37.37
CA SER A 452 17.27 40.44 -37.66
C SER A 452 18.14 40.02 -38.86
N GLY A 453 18.14 38.73 -39.20
CA GLY A 453 18.81 38.19 -40.39
C GLY A 453 17.88 37.95 -41.58
N ASN A 454 16.59 38.28 -41.46
CA ASN A 454 15.55 38.00 -42.45
C ASN A 454 15.54 36.53 -42.94
N HIS A 455 15.52 35.59 -41.99
CA HIS A 455 15.54 34.15 -42.25
C HIS A 455 14.31 33.46 -41.66
N GLU A 456 13.89 32.35 -42.27
CA GLU A 456 12.73 31.58 -41.81
C GLU A 456 12.92 31.02 -40.39
N CYS A 457 11.89 31.16 -39.55
CA CYS A 457 11.93 30.79 -38.14
C CYS A 457 11.08 29.55 -37.84
N GLN A 458 11.51 28.40 -38.37
CA GLN A 458 10.83 27.14 -38.13
C GLN A 458 11.11 26.63 -36.69
N TYR A 459 10.06 26.52 -35.88
CA TYR A 459 10.05 25.69 -34.68
C TYR A 459 9.72 24.25 -35.09
N PRO A 460 10.31 23.22 -34.43
CA PRO A 460 9.95 21.84 -34.73
C PRO A 460 8.47 21.63 -34.43
N ILE A 461 7.70 21.22 -35.43
CA ILE A 461 6.29 20.88 -35.25
C ILE A 461 6.25 19.61 -34.40
N GLN A 462 5.94 19.76 -33.11
CA GLN A 462 5.40 18.63 -32.35
C GLN A 462 4.07 18.24 -32.98
N ARG A 463 4.10 17.21 -33.84
CA ARG A 463 2.98 16.28 -33.88
C ARG A 463 2.81 15.78 -32.45
N TRP A 464 1.65 16.00 -31.86
CA TRP A 464 1.26 15.23 -30.68
C TRP A 464 1.10 13.78 -31.12
N ALA A 465 2.16 13.00 -30.97
CA ALA A 465 1.98 11.60 -30.61
C ALA A 465 1.22 11.59 -29.27
N PRO A 466 0.21 10.72 -29.09
CA PRO A 466 -0.27 10.38 -27.75
C PRO A 466 0.93 9.98 -26.89
N ARG A 467 0.94 10.36 -25.62
CA ARG A 467 1.84 9.69 -24.66
C ARG A 467 1.33 8.26 -24.53
N SER A 468 2.20 7.28 -24.76
CA SER A 468 1.86 5.88 -24.62
C SER A 468 1.62 5.54 -23.14
N ASP A 469 0.45 5.00 -22.85
CA ASP A 469 0.33 4.02 -21.78
C ASP A 469 1.22 2.85 -22.21
N ASN A 470 2.33 2.61 -21.50
CA ASN A 470 3.31 1.58 -21.89
C ASN A 470 2.82 0.17 -21.55
N LEU A 471 1.81 -0.28 -22.31
CA LEU A 471 1.25 -1.63 -22.26
C LEU A 471 1.46 -2.38 -23.59
N ASP A 472 2.53 -2.07 -24.31
CA ASP A 472 2.90 -2.64 -25.62
C ASP A 472 3.47 -4.07 -25.53
N ILE A 473 3.47 -4.83 -26.64
CA ILE A 473 3.79 -6.27 -26.68
C ILE A 473 4.72 -6.61 -27.86
N GLY A 474 5.99 -6.92 -27.56
CA GLY A 474 6.78 -7.87 -28.36
C GLY A 474 8.07 -7.37 -29.05
N PHE A 475 9.07 -8.27 -29.02
CA PHE A 475 10.13 -8.51 -30.01
C PHE A 475 11.02 -7.37 -30.55
N SER A 476 12.32 -7.41 -30.19
CA SER A 476 13.48 -7.10 -31.07
C SER A 476 14.79 -7.62 -30.46
N ASP A 477 15.78 -7.89 -31.31
CA ASP A 477 17.00 -8.68 -31.02
C ASP A 477 18.25 -7.80 -30.74
N PRO A 478 19.24 -8.21 -29.91
CA PRO A 478 20.34 -7.34 -29.47
C PRO A 478 21.71 -7.66 -30.11
N SER A 479 22.56 -6.65 -30.34
CA SER A 479 24.00 -6.90 -30.60
C SER A 479 24.94 -5.72 -30.32
N ILE A 480 26.22 -6.07 -30.12
CA ILE A 480 27.46 -5.26 -30.18
C ILE A 480 27.86 -4.44 -28.92
N SER A 481 29.13 -4.66 -28.53
CA SER A 481 29.92 -4.09 -27.43
C SER A 481 30.83 -2.93 -27.95
N ASP A 482 31.92 -2.43 -27.35
CA ASP A 482 32.77 -2.85 -26.21
C ASP A 482 33.72 -1.69 -25.77
N SER A 483 34.28 -1.78 -24.55
CA SER A 483 35.66 -1.35 -24.20
C SER A 483 36.06 0.16 -24.28
N ARG A 484 37.14 0.70 -23.66
CA ARG A 484 38.07 0.29 -22.57
C ARG A 484 38.97 1.48 -22.14
N SER A 485 39.39 1.52 -20.86
CA SER A 485 40.75 1.89 -20.34
C SER A 485 41.44 3.24 -20.71
N ALA A 486 42.52 3.74 -20.07
CA ALA A 486 43.14 3.72 -18.71
C ALA A 486 44.33 4.77 -18.77
N ALA A 487 45.40 4.88 -17.95
CA ALA A 487 45.94 4.20 -16.76
C ALA A 487 47.09 5.05 -16.10
N PHE A 488 47.38 4.84 -14.80
CA PHE A 488 48.74 4.83 -14.16
C PHE A 488 49.51 6.21 -14.08
N GLU A 489 50.60 6.49 -13.31
CA GLU A 489 51.52 5.88 -12.29
C GLU A 489 52.33 7.07 -11.63
N ASN A 490 53.25 7.09 -10.62
CA ASN A 490 53.83 6.29 -9.49
C ASN A 490 54.81 7.25 -8.69
N HIS A 491 55.75 7.00 -7.73
CA HIS A 491 56.23 5.87 -6.88
C HIS A 491 57.11 6.40 -5.68
N CYS A 492 56.98 5.86 -4.44
CA CYS A 492 57.99 5.75 -3.33
C CYS A 492 58.72 7.03 -2.77
N ALA A 493 59.48 7.05 -1.65
CA ALA A 493 59.93 6.03 -0.66
C ALA A 493 60.24 6.60 0.77
N TYR A 494 60.20 5.73 1.80
CA TYR A 494 61.12 5.51 2.98
C TYR A 494 61.89 6.67 3.70
N GLU A 495 62.26 6.63 5.01
CA GLU A 495 62.10 5.67 6.15
C GLU A 495 62.47 6.30 7.54
N SER A 496 62.09 5.66 8.67
CA SER A 496 62.71 5.70 10.02
C SER A 496 62.65 7.02 10.85
N SER A 497 62.62 7.06 12.20
CA SER A 497 62.43 6.05 13.28
C SER A 497 61.85 6.69 14.60
N PHE A 498 61.61 5.84 15.60
CA PHE A 498 61.01 6.09 16.94
C PHE A 498 61.62 7.22 17.80
N ASP A 499 60.77 7.90 18.60
CA ASP A 499 60.64 7.59 20.05
C ASP A 499 59.27 8.07 20.62
N ALA A 500 58.72 7.34 21.59
CA ALA A 500 57.28 7.34 21.91
C ALA A 500 56.97 7.53 23.40
N ARG A 501 57.04 8.78 23.91
CA ARG A 501 56.41 9.14 25.21
C ARG A 501 55.97 10.61 25.40
N ALA A 502 56.37 11.53 24.52
CA ALA A 502 56.04 12.96 24.61
C ALA A 502 54.99 13.45 23.58
N ASP A 503 54.27 12.51 22.95
CA ASP A 503 53.43 12.73 21.77
C ASP A 503 51.91 12.64 22.07
N LEU A 504 51.52 12.19 23.27
CA LEU A 504 50.13 12.06 23.71
C LEU A 504 49.51 13.36 24.27
N GLN A 505 50.26 14.46 24.32
CA GLN A 505 49.80 15.77 24.84
C GLN A 505 50.00 16.92 23.83
N ARG A 506 50.11 16.61 22.53
CA ARG A 506 50.30 17.61 21.45
C ARG A 506 49.36 17.45 20.25
N LYS A 507 48.44 16.48 20.26
CA LYS A 507 47.70 16.05 19.07
C LYS A 507 46.46 16.87 18.72
N ASP A 508 45.78 17.49 19.69
CA ASP A 508 44.61 18.34 19.43
C ASP A 508 44.99 19.48 18.46
N ALA A 509 46.07 20.19 18.76
CA ALA A 509 46.59 21.28 17.92
C ALA A 509 47.09 20.86 16.53
N HIS A 510 47.14 19.56 16.18
CA HIS A 510 47.42 19.12 14.81
C HIS A 510 46.14 18.99 13.96
N ILE A 511 45.04 18.57 14.56
CA ILE A 511 43.73 18.42 13.89
C ILE A 511 43.25 19.80 13.43
N ASP A 512 43.25 20.81 14.32
CA ASP A 512 42.94 22.21 14.00
C ASP A 512 43.72 22.75 12.78
N ARG A 513 45.00 22.38 12.67
CA ARG A 513 45.87 22.80 11.57
C ARG A 513 45.64 22.02 10.29
N LEU A 514 45.17 20.78 10.34
CA LEU A 514 44.73 20.04 9.16
C LEU A 514 43.40 20.61 8.64
N GLU A 515 42.45 20.94 9.51
CA GLU A 515 41.19 21.58 9.13
C GLU A 515 41.39 22.99 8.52
N GLN A 516 42.28 23.81 9.11
CA GLN A 516 42.66 25.10 8.51
C GLN A 516 43.37 24.92 7.15
N THR A 517 44.17 23.86 6.98
CA THR A 517 44.82 23.54 5.70
C THR A 517 43.79 23.13 4.65
N LEU A 518 42.83 22.28 5.01
CA LEU A 518 41.75 21.83 4.13
C LEU A 518 40.86 23.01 3.72
N SER A 519 40.54 23.90 4.66
CA SER A 519 39.82 25.17 4.42
C SER A 519 40.52 26.05 3.38
N HIS A 520 41.85 26.06 3.36
CA HIS A 520 42.63 26.82 2.37
C HIS A 520 42.52 26.25 0.96
N TYR A 521 42.52 24.92 0.80
CA TYR A 521 42.30 24.27 -0.50
C TYR A 521 40.85 24.46 -1.01
N THR A 522 39.86 24.31 -0.14
CA THR A 522 38.45 24.56 -0.51
C THR A 522 38.20 26.03 -0.91
N ALA A 523 38.93 26.98 -0.33
CA ALA A 523 38.89 28.39 -0.75
C ALA A 523 39.49 28.61 -2.16
N LEU A 524 40.51 27.84 -2.56
CA LEU A 524 41.17 27.95 -3.86
C LEU A 524 40.32 27.41 -5.02
N GLU A 525 39.54 26.34 -4.83
CA GLU A 525 38.62 25.85 -5.88
C GLU A 525 37.43 26.79 -6.09
N ASN A 526 36.88 27.37 -5.01
CA ASN A 526 35.76 28.32 -5.12
C ASN A 526 36.13 29.61 -5.89
N GLN A 527 37.42 29.96 -6.00
CA GLN A 527 37.87 31.08 -6.84
C GLN A 527 37.81 30.81 -8.35
N ARG A 528 37.58 29.56 -8.81
CA ARG A 528 37.49 29.24 -10.25
C ARG A 528 36.09 29.31 -10.86
N MET A 529 35.03 29.43 -10.05
CA MET A 529 33.62 29.42 -10.54
C MET A 529 32.78 30.61 -10.04
N GLY A 530 33.42 31.71 -9.64
CA GLY A 530 32.73 32.95 -9.24
C GLY A 530 32.57 33.95 -10.38
N GLY A 531 31.35 34.13 -10.90
CA GLY A 531 31.07 35.11 -11.97
C GLY A 531 29.61 35.57 -12.03
N HIS A 532 29.36 36.82 -11.61
CA HIS A 532 28.10 37.57 -11.74
C HIS A 532 26.87 37.15 -10.91
N ALA A 533 26.91 37.48 -9.62
CA ALA A 533 25.85 38.34 -9.06
C ALA A 533 26.25 39.82 -9.29
N SER A 534 25.40 40.85 -9.17
CA SER A 534 24.03 40.98 -8.66
C SER A 534 23.34 42.19 -9.35
N ASN A 535 22.03 42.39 -9.16
CA ASN A 535 21.48 43.75 -9.00
C ASN A 535 20.03 43.80 -8.45
N ASN A 536 19.74 44.85 -7.67
CA ASN A 536 18.44 45.45 -7.37
C ASN A 536 17.40 44.69 -6.50
N ALA A 537 17.67 44.65 -5.20
CA ALA A 537 16.93 45.33 -4.12
C ALA A 537 15.38 45.44 -4.11
N ASN A 538 14.81 45.09 -2.94
CA ASN A 538 13.75 45.75 -2.15
C ASN A 538 12.46 46.32 -2.80
N VAL A 539 11.29 45.81 -2.35
CA VAL A 539 10.17 46.63 -1.83
C VAL A 539 9.54 45.92 -0.61
N ALA A 540 8.96 46.68 0.31
CA ALA A 540 8.56 46.28 1.66
C ALA A 540 7.21 45.54 1.82
N ALA A 541 7.14 44.89 2.98
CA ALA A 541 5.99 44.51 3.82
C ALA A 541 4.56 44.96 3.44
N TYR A 542 3.61 44.04 3.67
CA TYR A 542 2.26 44.34 4.15
C TYR A 542 1.93 43.45 5.35
N ALA A 543 1.31 44.04 6.38
CA ALA A 543 0.83 43.31 7.56
C ALA A 543 -0.58 42.78 7.34
N LEU A 544 -0.89 41.59 7.87
CA LEU A 544 -2.23 41.00 7.90
C LEU A 544 -2.52 40.49 9.30
N ASN A 545 -3.65 40.92 9.86
CA ASN A 545 -4.12 40.50 11.18
C ASN A 545 -4.67 39.05 11.13
N PRO A 546 -4.61 38.29 12.24
CA PRO A 546 -5.16 36.94 12.28
C PRO A 546 -6.69 36.95 12.15
N PRO A 547 -7.29 36.06 11.32
CA PRO A 547 -8.74 35.91 11.24
C PRO A 547 -9.29 35.20 12.48
N GLN A 548 -10.50 35.60 12.90
CA GLN A 548 -11.20 35.00 14.03
C GLN A 548 -11.89 33.70 13.60
N HIS A 549 -11.82 32.65 14.44
CA HIS A 549 -12.58 31.43 14.24
C HIS A 549 -13.99 31.55 14.85
N HIS A 550 -15.02 31.28 14.05
CA HIS A 550 -16.35 30.96 14.56
C HIS A 550 -16.47 29.45 14.84
N PRO A 551 -17.20 29.03 15.89
CA PRO A 551 -17.48 27.63 16.14
C PRO A 551 -18.50 27.07 15.14
N THR A 552 -18.34 25.82 14.74
CA THR A 552 -19.32 25.08 13.92
C THR A 552 -20.29 24.33 14.82
N ASP A 553 -21.60 24.44 14.57
CA ASP A 553 -22.63 23.78 15.38
C ASP A 553 -22.56 22.24 15.28
N THR A 554 -22.89 21.57 16.38
CA THR A 554 -22.86 20.10 16.51
C THR A 554 -24.24 19.46 16.30
N ILE A 555 -24.28 18.38 15.51
CA ILE A 555 -25.46 17.52 15.38
C ILE A 555 -25.45 16.50 16.54
N PRO A 556 -26.53 16.37 17.33
CA PRO A 556 -26.61 15.37 18.41
C PRO A 556 -26.57 13.93 17.89
N ARG A 557 -25.82 13.04 18.56
CA ARG A 557 -25.88 11.59 18.32
C ARG A 557 -27.04 10.95 19.10
N GLY A 558 -27.64 9.90 18.54
CA GLY A 558 -28.76 9.16 19.13
C GLY A 558 -28.33 8.20 20.26
N SER A 559 -29.25 7.90 21.18
CA SER A 559 -28.95 7.28 22.48
C SER A 559 -28.91 5.74 22.51
N ASN A 560 -28.42 5.08 21.46
CA ASN A 560 -28.46 3.61 21.33
C ASN A 560 -27.12 2.94 20.95
N ASP A 561 -26.01 3.69 20.83
CA ASP A 561 -24.68 3.08 20.67
C ASP A 561 -24.21 2.48 22.00
N VAL A 562 -23.51 1.34 21.95
CA VAL A 562 -22.92 0.69 23.14
C VAL A 562 -21.85 1.61 23.73
N ALA A 563 -21.89 1.82 25.04
CA ALA A 563 -21.09 2.84 25.70
C ALA A 563 -19.58 2.64 25.54
N TYR A 564 -18.89 3.72 25.15
CA TYR A 564 -17.44 3.86 25.19
C TYR A 564 -16.89 3.51 26.59
N LEU A 565 -15.77 2.78 26.65
CA LEU A 565 -15.13 2.34 27.90
C LEU A 565 -14.42 3.50 28.61
N ASP A 566 -15.20 4.44 29.14
CA ASP A 566 -14.67 5.60 29.84
C ASP A 566 -14.09 5.21 31.21
N VAL A 567 -12.77 5.23 31.34
CA VAL A 567 -12.06 4.86 32.57
C VAL A 567 -12.40 5.73 33.78
N ILE A 568 -13.00 6.91 33.59
CA ILE A 568 -13.47 7.74 34.70
C ILE A 568 -14.86 7.28 35.17
N ASP A 569 -15.79 7.03 34.25
CA ASP A 569 -17.15 6.59 34.61
C ASP A 569 -17.17 5.13 35.12
N HIS A 570 -16.23 4.31 34.66
CA HIS A 570 -15.99 2.95 35.17
C HIS A 570 -15.20 2.93 36.50
N GLY A 571 -14.86 4.09 37.07
CA GLY A 571 -14.22 4.21 38.39
C GLY A 571 -12.76 3.72 38.46
N ILE A 572 -12.08 3.56 37.32
CA ILE A 572 -10.65 3.21 37.27
C ILE A 572 -9.79 4.45 37.60
N LEU A 573 -10.27 5.65 37.24
CA LEU A 573 -9.68 6.94 37.59
C LEU A 573 -10.73 7.88 38.20
N ASP A 574 -10.37 8.61 39.24
CA ASP A 574 -11.08 9.83 39.62
C ASP A 574 -10.63 11.02 38.76
N PHE A 575 -11.46 12.06 38.65
CA PHE A 575 -11.18 13.21 37.77
C PHE A 575 -9.94 14.04 38.19
N LYS A 576 -9.58 14.06 39.48
CA LYS A 576 -8.39 14.78 39.98
C LYS A 576 -7.12 14.01 39.59
N THR A 577 -7.11 12.70 39.77
CA THR A 577 -6.02 11.82 39.31
C THR A 577 -5.89 11.87 37.78
N ALA A 578 -7.01 11.82 37.05
CA ALA A 578 -7.06 11.98 35.60
C ALA A 578 -6.56 13.36 35.11
N HIS A 579 -6.67 14.42 35.91
CA HIS A 579 -6.06 15.72 35.60
C HIS A 579 -4.55 15.72 35.88
N GLY A 580 -4.12 15.13 37.00
CA GLY A 580 -2.70 14.98 37.35
C GLY A 580 -1.90 14.19 36.30
N LEU A 581 -2.47 13.11 35.76
CA LEU A 581 -1.85 12.33 34.68
C LEU A 581 -1.67 13.13 33.39
N LEU A 582 -2.60 14.04 33.06
CA LEU A 582 -2.45 14.93 31.90
C LEU A 582 -1.32 15.95 32.11
N GLN A 583 -1.17 16.50 33.31
CA GLN A 583 -0.07 17.41 33.66
C GLN A 583 1.29 16.70 33.67
N GLU A 584 1.35 15.48 34.19
CA GLU A 584 2.54 14.62 34.14
C GLU A 584 2.96 14.38 32.68
N PHE A 585 2.02 14.01 31.80
CA PHE A 585 2.30 13.81 30.38
C PHE A 585 2.81 15.08 29.69
N GLN A 586 2.20 16.24 29.96
CA GLN A 586 2.69 17.53 29.46
C GLN A 586 4.14 17.82 29.89
N SER A 587 4.56 17.36 31.07
CA SER A 587 5.94 17.53 31.54
C SER A 587 6.96 16.63 30.81
N MET A 588 6.59 15.41 30.42
CA MET A 588 7.48 14.44 29.75
C MET A 588 7.43 14.52 28.20
N ASN A 589 6.39 15.09 27.61
CA ASN A 589 6.19 15.16 26.15
C ASN A 589 7.04 16.25 25.44
N HIS A 590 7.86 17.04 26.15
CA HIS A 590 8.57 18.19 25.57
C HIS A 590 9.54 17.82 24.43
N ASN A 591 10.09 16.61 24.44
CA ASN A 591 10.98 16.07 23.40
C ASN A 591 10.26 15.21 22.34
N PHE A 592 8.91 15.19 22.32
CA PHE A 592 8.10 14.34 21.46
C PHE A 592 7.30 15.18 20.42
N PRO A 593 7.89 15.52 19.26
CA PRO A 593 7.33 16.51 18.33
C PRO A 593 6.14 16.00 17.50
N TYR A 594 5.82 14.72 17.56
CA TYR A 594 4.83 14.08 16.67
C TYR A 594 3.38 14.25 17.12
N ILE A 595 3.16 14.56 18.41
CA ILE A 595 1.83 14.74 19.00
C ILE A 595 1.82 16.06 19.78
N ALA A 596 1.08 17.03 19.26
CA ALA A 596 0.99 18.37 19.83
C ALA A 596 -0.17 18.47 20.83
N ILE A 597 0.14 18.66 22.10
CA ILE A 597 -0.86 18.93 23.14
C ILE A 597 -0.74 20.39 23.57
N ASN A 598 -1.84 21.14 23.46
CA ASN A 598 -1.91 22.50 23.96
C ASN A 598 -1.83 22.49 25.50
N PRO A 599 -0.90 23.21 26.15
CA PRO A 599 -0.80 23.25 27.61
C PRO A 599 -2.10 23.60 28.33
N ASN A 600 -2.95 24.43 27.70
CA ASN A 600 -4.22 24.88 28.26
C ASN A 600 -5.40 23.93 27.99
N ILE A 601 -5.19 22.76 27.38
CA ILE A 601 -6.29 21.83 27.11
C ILE A 601 -6.75 21.16 28.41
N SER A 602 -8.07 21.12 28.62
CA SER A 602 -8.62 20.46 29.81
C SER A 602 -8.85 18.96 29.58
N THR A 603 -8.79 18.22 30.68
CA THR A 603 -9.16 16.79 30.76
C THR A 603 -10.51 16.51 30.10
N GLY A 604 -11.52 17.36 30.35
CA GLY A 604 -12.86 17.21 29.78
C GLY A 604 -12.95 17.49 28.27
N MET A 605 -12.05 18.31 27.70
CA MET A 605 -11.99 18.53 26.25
C MET A 605 -11.40 17.32 25.55
N LEU A 606 -10.22 16.83 25.98
CA LEU A 606 -9.63 15.61 25.41
C LEU A 606 -10.57 14.40 25.56
N ARG A 607 -11.28 14.29 26.68
CA ARG A 607 -12.24 13.21 26.96
C ARG A 607 -13.40 13.17 25.96
N ARG A 608 -13.79 14.33 25.41
CA ARG A 608 -14.84 14.47 24.39
C ARG A 608 -14.30 14.39 22.95
N ASP A 609 -13.15 15.02 22.70
CA ASP A 609 -12.65 15.32 21.35
C ASP A 609 -11.55 14.35 20.86
N SER A 610 -10.86 13.66 21.77
CA SER A 610 -9.76 12.72 21.45
C SER A 610 -9.59 11.64 22.55
N PRO A 611 -10.61 10.77 22.74
CA PRO A 611 -10.64 9.80 23.83
C PRO A 611 -9.52 8.75 23.79
N MET A 612 -9.11 8.25 22.62
CA MET A 612 -8.05 7.23 22.54
C MET A 612 -6.68 7.81 22.83
N LEU A 613 -6.43 9.03 22.36
CA LEU A 613 -5.25 9.81 22.72
C LEU A 613 -5.20 10.06 24.22
N LEU A 614 -6.32 10.42 24.85
CA LEU A 614 -6.39 10.63 26.31
C LEU A 614 -6.10 9.35 27.11
N LEU A 615 -6.65 8.21 26.69
CA LEU A 615 -6.41 6.92 27.36
C LEU A 615 -4.96 6.43 27.19
N ALA A 616 -4.34 6.68 26.02
CA ALA A 616 -2.91 6.44 25.82
C ALA A 616 -2.04 7.38 26.68
N ILE A 617 -2.41 8.65 26.80
CA ILE A 617 -1.77 9.64 27.68
C ILE A 617 -1.78 9.16 29.14
N TYR A 618 -2.94 8.69 29.64
CA TYR A 618 -3.03 8.14 31.00
C TYR A 618 -2.16 6.90 31.18
N THR A 619 -2.13 6.01 30.18
CA THR A 619 -1.30 4.80 30.22
C THR A 619 0.20 5.14 30.28
N ALA A 620 0.66 6.15 29.54
CA ALA A 620 2.05 6.62 29.58
C ALA A 620 2.38 7.36 30.89
N ALA A 621 1.48 8.23 31.37
CA ALA A 621 1.67 9.04 32.57
C ALA A 621 1.55 8.26 33.89
N ALA A 622 0.87 7.11 33.90
CA ALA A 622 0.67 6.28 35.09
C ALA A 622 1.94 5.52 35.55
N TRP A 623 3.12 5.84 35.01
CA TRP A 623 4.40 5.19 35.30
C TRP A 623 4.83 5.18 36.78
N LYS A 624 4.20 6.00 37.62
CA LYS A 624 4.40 6.05 39.09
C LYS A 624 3.48 5.11 39.89
N ASP A 625 2.62 4.36 39.20
CA ASP A 625 1.69 3.39 39.78
C ASP A 625 1.49 2.23 38.79
N ARG A 626 2.32 1.18 38.93
CA ARG A 626 2.31 0.01 38.05
C ARG A 626 0.95 -0.70 38.04
N GLY A 627 0.25 -0.73 39.19
CA GLY A 627 -1.05 -1.37 39.35
C GLY A 627 -2.20 -0.62 38.66
N LEU A 628 -2.13 0.71 38.59
CA LEU A 628 -3.01 1.55 37.79
C LEU A 628 -2.63 1.47 36.30
N GLN A 629 -1.35 1.53 35.97
CA GLN A 629 -0.85 1.50 34.59
C GLN A 629 -1.28 0.24 33.84
N ILE A 630 -1.18 -0.94 34.44
CA ILE A 630 -1.62 -2.21 33.83
C ILE A 630 -3.13 -2.22 33.55
N LYS A 631 -3.96 -1.57 34.40
CA LYS A 631 -5.41 -1.44 34.18
C LYS A 631 -5.71 -0.50 33.00
N LEU A 632 -4.98 0.61 32.90
CA LEU A 632 -5.12 1.59 31.82
C LEU A 632 -4.61 1.04 30.48
N GLU A 633 -3.47 0.33 30.47
CA GLU A 633 -2.95 -0.41 29.31
C GLU A 633 -3.98 -1.43 28.80
N ARG A 634 -4.55 -2.23 29.71
CA ARG A 634 -5.59 -3.19 29.37
C ARG A 634 -6.81 -2.51 28.76
N ALA A 635 -7.35 -1.48 29.40
CA ALA A 635 -8.49 -0.71 28.89
C ALA A 635 -8.19 -0.08 27.52
N TYR A 636 -6.96 0.43 27.32
CA TYR A 636 -6.51 0.99 26.04
C TYR A 636 -6.49 -0.06 24.94
N LEU A 637 -5.91 -1.24 25.19
CA LEU A 637 -5.81 -2.31 24.20
C LEU A 637 -7.17 -2.96 23.90
N GLU A 638 -8.02 -3.15 24.92
CA GLU A 638 -9.39 -3.65 24.75
C GLU A 638 -10.23 -2.67 23.91
N GLU A 639 -10.20 -1.37 24.20
CA GLU A 639 -10.96 -0.36 23.44
C GLU A 639 -10.38 -0.11 22.03
N LEU A 640 -9.05 -0.16 21.86
CA LEU A 640 -8.40 -0.08 20.55
C LEU A 640 -8.81 -1.27 19.66
N ALA A 641 -8.75 -2.49 20.19
CA ALA A 641 -9.17 -3.69 19.46
C ALA A 641 -10.68 -3.65 19.16
N ARG A 642 -11.52 -3.23 20.12
CA ARG A 642 -12.96 -3.08 19.93
C ARG A 642 -13.27 -2.10 18.80
N ARG A 643 -12.73 -0.88 18.85
CA ARG A 643 -12.99 0.16 17.83
C ARG A 643 -12.40 -0.21 16.46
N MET A 644 -11.18 -0.73 16.38
CA MET A 644 -10.56 -1.09 15.10
C MET A 644 -11.19 -2.32 14.44
N VAL A 645 -11.50 -3.36 15.21
CA VAL A 645 -11.84 -4.70 14.66
C VAL A 645 -13.34 -5.01 14.71
N VAL A 646 -14.06 -4.53 15.74
CA VAL A 646 -15.50 -4.79 15.90
C VAL A 646 -16.32 -3.65 15.29
N ASP A 647 -15.99 -2.40 15.60
CA ASP A 647 -16.74 -1.24 15.09
C ASP A 647 -16.30 -0.80 13.67
N GLY A 648 -15.09 -1.21 13.25
CA GLY A 648 -14.46 -0.80 11.99
C GLY A 648 -14.07 0.68 11.95
N GLU A 649 -13.87 1.33 13.10
CA GLU A 649 -13.46 2.72 13.19
C GLU A 649 -11.96 2.89 12.96
N GLN A 650 -11.59 3.94 12.23
CA GLN A 650 -10.22 4.30 11.93
C GLN A 650 -10.13 5.83 11.93
N THR A 651 -9.50 6.40 12.94
CA THR A 651 -9.51 7.84 13.21
C THR A 651 -8.11 8.37 13.47
N LEU A 652 -7.92 9.68 13.29
CA LEU A 652 -6.66 10.33 13.68
C LEU A 652 -6.41 10.21 15.20
N ASP A 653 -7.45 10.30 16.04
CA ASP A 653 -7.39 10.06 17.50
C ASP A 653 -6.77 8.68 17.84
N MET A 654 -7.22 7.64 17.15
CA MET A 654 -6.71 6.27 17.33
C MET A 654 -5.23 6.15 16.92
N LEU A 655 -4.83 6.74 15.78
CA LEU A 655 -3.42 6.78 15.38
C LEU A 655 -2.58 7.58 16.37
N GLN A 656 -3.05 8.75 16.80
CA GLN A 656 -2.34 9.62 17.74
C GLN A 656 -2.13 8.94 19.10
N GLY A 657 -3.18 8.30 19.64
CA GLY A 657 -3.06 7.48 20.84
C GLY A 657 -2.11 6.30 20.67
N LEU A 658 -2.16 5.62 19.52
CA LEU A 658 -1.27 4.48 19.26
C LEU A 658 0.21 4.90 19.15
N LEU A 659 0.50 6.08 18.61
CA LEU A 659 1.86 6.63 18.58
C LEU A 659 2.36 7.02 19.97
N VAL A 660 1.51 7.57 20.85
CA VAL A 660 1.84 7.78 22.27
C VAL A 660 2.12 6.45 22.97
N HIS A 661 1.21 5.48 22.82
CA HIS A 661 1.31 4.16 23.43
C HIS A 661 2.57 3.40 22.96
N LEU A 662 2.89 3.43 21.66
CA LEU A 662 4.12 2.88 21.08
C LEU A 662 5.39 3.57 21.59
N SER A 663 5.34 4.88 21.87
CA SER A 663 6.53 5.63 22.30
C SER A 663 6.89 5.34 23.76
N TRP A 664 5.89 5.19 24.63
CA TRP A 664 6.10 4.80 26.02
C TRP A 664 5.89 3.30 26.29
N CYS A 665 6.07 2.44 25.28
CA CYS A 665 5.85 0.98 25.42
C CYS A 665 6.82 0.29 26.38
N HIS A 666 8.01 0.85 26.59
CA HIS A 666 8.94 0.44 27.64
C HIS A 666 8.32 0.53 29.05
N LEU A 667 7.31 1.38 29.26
CA LEU A 667 6.65 1.50 30.57
C LEU A 667 5.49 0.52 30.76
N HIS A 668 4.98 -0.12 29.70
CA HIS A 668 3.86 -1.09 29.81
C HIS A 668 4.20 -2.54 29.42
N LEU A 669 5.22 -2.75 28.57
CA LEU A 669 5.95 -4.01 28.36
C LEU A 669 5.24 -5.10 27.54
N LYS A 670 4.50 -4.74 26.47
CA LYS A 670 3.95 -5.73 25.51
C LYS A 670 4.16 -5.37 24.04
N SER A 671 4.37 -6.42 23.24
CA SER A 671 4.48 -6.48 21.77
C SER A 671 4.42 -5.19 20.95
N SER A 672 5.48 -4.37 21.04
CA SER A 672 5.58 -3.12 20.29
C SER A 672 5.53 -3.33 18.77
N TYR A 673 6.19 -4.36 18.24
CA TYR A 673 6.25 -4.60 16.78
C TYR A 673 4.86 -4.87 16.17
N ARG A 674 4.02 -5.71 16.78
CA ARG A 674 2.63 -5.95 16.31
C ARG A 674 1.82 -4.65 16.27
N LEU A 675 2.02 -3.77 17.25
CA LEU A 675 1.36 -2.47 17.31
C LEU A 675 1.89 -1.47 16.26
N THR A 676 3.14 -1.59 15.82
CA THR A 676 3.62 -0.78 14.66
C THR A 676 2.88 -1.13 13.37
N SER A 677 2.59 -2.42 13.11
CA SER A 677 1.80 -2.83 11.95
C SER A 677 0.39 -2.22 11.96
N LEU A 678 -0.25 -2.07 13.13
CA LEU A 678 -1.53 -1.36 13.27
C LEU A 678 -1.40 0.15 13.02
N ALA A 679 -0.31 0.79 13.47
CA ALA A 679 -0.06 2.20 13.20
C ALA A 679 0.18 2.48 11.70
N ILE A 680 0.90 1.58 11.01
CA ILE A 680 1.09 1.63 9.56
C ILE A 680 -0.25 1.42 8.83
N SER A 681 -1.05 0.44 9.26
CA SER A 681 -2.40 0.22 8.72
C SER A 681 -3.28 1.48 8.84
N LEU A 682 -3.34 2.10 10.03
CA LEU A 682 -4.07 3.35 10.24
C LEU A 682 -3.55 4.50 9.36
N VAL A 683 -2.23 4.66 9.19
CA VAL A 683 -1.65 5.65 8.27
C VAL A 683 -2.15 5.46 6.83
N THR A 684 -2.12 4.21 6.35
CA THR A 684 -2.52 3.86 4.98
C THR A 684 -4.02 4.04 4.77
N THR A 685 -4.89 3.52 5.66
CA THR A 685 -6.34 3.62 5.44
C THR A 685 -6.90 5.02 5.72
N LEU A 686 -6.24 5.84 6.57
CA LEU A 686 -6.53 7.28 6.67
C LEU A 686 -6.07 8.07 5.42
N GLY A 687 -5.25 7.49 4.54
CA GLY A 687 -4.73 8.12 3.33
C GLY A 687 -3.74 9.28 3.56
N ILE A 688 -3.28 9.47 4.81
CA ILE A 688 -2.39 10.58 5.18
C ILE A 688 -0.95 10.42 4.68
N ASN A 689 -0.62 9.22 4.19
CA ASN A 689 0.60 8.91 3.44
C ASN A 689 0.60 9.44 1.99
N HIS A 690 -0.55 9.91 1.48
CA HIS A 690 -0.66 10.54 0.16
C HIS A 690 -1.11 12.01 0.27
N ARG A 691 -0.94 12.77 -0.81
CA ARG A 691 -1.46 14.16 -0.89
C ARG A 691 -2.99 14.17 -0.79
N PRO A 692 -3.61 15.16 -0.12
CA PRO A 692 -5.06 15.30 -0.14
C PRO A 692 -5.59 15.41 -1.57
N MET A 693 -6.66 14.70 -1.88
CA MET A 693 -7.28 14.75 -3.21
C MET A 693 -7.97 16.13 -3.42
N PRO A 694 -7.81 16.78 -4.60
CA PRO A 694 -8.43 18.07 -4.86
C PRO A 694 -9.95 18.05 -4.70
N ALA A 695 -10.54 19.17 -4.27
CA ALA A 695 -11.99 19.32 -4.08
C ALA A 695 -12.77 18.99 -5.38
N ASP A 696 -12.19 19.36 -6.52
CA ASP A 696 -12.60 19.04 -7.90
C ASP A 696 -12.91 17.55 -8.14
N ARG A 697 -12.35 16.65 -7.32
CA ARG A 697 -12.50 15.18 -7.40
C ARG A 697 -13.30 14.57 -6.24
N GLN A 698 -13.92 15.35 -5.37
CA GLN A 698 -14.77 14.84 -4.27
C GLN A 698 -15.97 14.00 -4.75
N ASN A 699 -16.38 14.11 -6.02
CA ASN A 699 -17.38 13.21 -6.60
C ASN A 699 -16.94 11.72 -6.62
N LEU A 700 -15.64 11.41 -6.48
CA LEU A 700 -15.15 10.04 -6.31
C LEU A 700 -15.36 9.49 -4.88
N SER A 701 -15.42 10.34 -3.84
CA SER A 701 -15.66 9.88 -2.46
C SER A 701 -17.13 9.54 -2.15
N VAL A 702 -17.99 9.54 -3.17
CA VAL A 702 -19.32 8.92 -3.15
C VAL A 702 -19.25 7.41 -3.48
N ILE A 703 -18.23 7.00 -4.25
CA ILE A 703 -18.02 5.61 -4.68
C ILE A 703 -17.27 4.80 -3.61
N PHE A 704 -16.41 5.47 -2.84
CA PHE A 704 -15.76 4.94 -1.64
C PHE A 704 -15.90 5.99 -0.54
N PRO A 705 -16.71 5.77 0.52
CA PRO A 705 -16.74 6.68 1.66
C PRO A 705 -15.38 6.66 2.36
N PHE A 706 -14.86 7.83 2.74
CA PHE A 706 -13.72 7.90 3.65
C PHE A 706 -14.05 7.17 4.97
N PRO A 707 -13.07 6.54 5.65
CA PRO A 707 -13.30 5.93 6.96
C PRO A 707 -13.96 6.92 7.93
N LYS A 708 -14.86 6.42 8.78
CA LYS A 708 -15.54 7.24 9.80
C LYS A 708 -14.50 7.89 10.72
N GLY A 709 -14.30 9.20 10.58
CA GLY A 709 -13.31 9.97 11.36
C GLY A 709 -11.94 10.15 10.69
N ALA A 710 -11.84 9.95 9.37
CA ALA A 710 -10.72 10.47 8.58
C ALA A 710 -10.58 12.00 8.78
N PRO A 711 -9.36 12.54 8.92
CA PRO A 711 -9.14 13.96 9.22
C PRO A 711 -9.58 14.85 8.06
N ALA A 712 -10.17 16.01 8.36
CA ALA A 712 -10.46 17.00 7.34
C ALA A 712 -9.17 17.54 6.68
N PRO A 713 -9.14 17.75 5.35
CA PRO A 713 -8.13 18.58 4.71
C PRO A 713 -8.09 19.97 5.36
N SER A 714 -6.92 20.61 5.38
CA SER A 714 -6.83 21.97 5.91
C SER A 714 -7.63 22.97 5.04
N ASN A 715 -7.86 24.19 5.56
CA ASN A 715 -8.43 25.29 4.78
C ASN A 715 -7.57 25.67 3.54
N SER A 716 -6.39 25.06 3.35
CA SER A 716 -5.69 25.03 2.08
C SER A 716 -5.91 23.68 1.38
N ALA A 717 -6.47 23.70 0.17
CA ALA A 717 -6.80 22.51 -0.65
C ALA A 717 -5.55 21.80 -1.24
N LYS A 718 -4.47 21.67 -0.46
CA LYS A 718 -3.16 21.12 -0.85
C LYS A 718 -2.49 20.29 0.25
N THR A 719 -2.83 20.47 1.53
CA THR A 719 -2.19 19.75 2.64
C THR A 719 -3.19 19.31 3.72
N TRP A 720 -2.92 18.16 4.32
CA TRP A 720 -3.62 17.67 5.52
C TRP A 720 -3.38 18.62 6.72
N SER A 721 -4.19 18.48 7.76
CA SER A 721 -4.00 19.21 9.02
C SER A 721 -2.56 19.07 9.55
N PRO A 722 -2.04 20.06 10.30
CA PRO A 722 -0.70 19.96 10.89
C PRO A 722 -0.52 18.67 11.69
N ASP A 723 -1.53 18.28 12.47
CA ASP A 723 -1.46 17.12 13.37
C ASP A 723 -1.53 15.78 12.62
N ALA A 724 -2.26 15.71 11.50
CA ALA A 724 -2.18 14.54 10.60
C ALA A 724 -0.78 14.39 9.99
N ARG A 725 -0.13 15.51 9.60
CA ARG A 725 1.25 15.49 9.09
C ARG A 725 2.26 15.10 10.18
N ARG A 726 2.12 15.61 11.41
CA ARG A 726 2.96 15.21 12.56
C ARG A 726 2.78 13.74 12.91
N ALA A 727 1.54 13.23 12.90
CA ALA A 727 1.24 11.83 13.13
C ALA A 727 1.80 10.92 12.03
N TYR A 728 1.71 11.30 10.75
CA TYR A 728 2.33 10.54 9.66
C TYR A 728 3.86 10.47 9.79
N ILE A 729 4.52 11.60 10.09
CA ILE A 729 5.96 11.65 10.35
C ILE A 729 6.33 10.80 11.58
N GLY A 730 5.52 10.88 12.65
CA GLY A 730 5.69 10.07 13.85
C GLY A 730 5.58 8.58 13.57
N ALA A 731 4.56 8.16 12.83
CA ALA A 731 4.40 6.77 12.43
C ALA A 731 5.57 6.27 11.58
N TYR A 732 6.01 7.04 10.58
CA TYR A 732 7.20 6.69 9.80
C TYR A 732 8.44 6.53 10.68
N VAL A 733 8.79 7.54 11.48
CA VAL A 733 10.01 7.51 12.28
C VAL A 733 9.93 6.43 13.37
N ILE A 734 8.82 6.31 14.10
CA ILE A 734 8.67 5.34 15.20
C ILE A 734 8.62 3.90 14.67
N CYS A 735 7.86 3.63 13.60
CA CYS A 735 7.73 2.25 13.09
C CYS A 735 9.01 1.78 12.42
N SER A 736 9.65 2.61 11.57
CA SER A 736 10.96 2.27 10.99
C SER A 736 12.02 2.09 12.08
N SER A 737 12.00 2.91 13.12
CA SER A 737 12.93 2.77 14.26
C SER A 737 12.80 1.44 14.99
N TYR A 738 11.58 1.01 15.32
CA TYR A 738 11.36 -0.31 15.93
C TYR A 738 11.69 -1.45 14.95
N ALA A 739 11.41 -1.29 13.66
CA ALA A 739 11.75 -2.28 12.65
C ALA A 739 13.27 -2.51 12.58
N HIS A 740 14.07 -1.46 12.38
CA HIS A 740 15.54 -1.54 12.33
C HIS A 740 16.14 -2.05 13.65
N ALA A 741 15.65 -1.58 14.81
CA ALA A 741 16.11 -2.05 16.12
C ALA A 741 15.86 -3.55 16.34
N LEU A 742 14.76 -4.08 15.81
CA LEU A 742 14.39 -5.49 15.94
C LEU A 742 14.90 -6.36 14.77
N ARG A 743 15.74 -5.80 13.86
CA ARG A 743 16.20 -6.43 12.60
C ARG A 743 15.04 -7.01 11.76
N LYS A 744 13.95 -6.25 11.67
CA LYS A 744 12.72 -6.58 10.92
C LYS A 744 12.41 -5.52 9.88
N THR A 745 11.76 -5.90 8.79
CA THR A 745 11.43 -4.99 7.67
C THR A 745 10.35 -3.98 8.04
N SER A 746 10.63 -2.69 7.83
CA SER A 746 9.60 -1.64 7.84
C SER A 746 8.80 -1.68 6.55
N THR A 747 7.48 -1.93 6.63
CA THR A 747 6.57 -1.80 5.49
C THR A 747 6.19 -0.35 5.19
N LEU A 748 6.37 0.57 6.15
CA LEU A 748 6.23 2.00 5.93
C LEU A 748 7.60 2.58 5.55
N LYS A 749 7.83 2.64 4.23
CA LYS A 749 9.06 3.14 3.61
C LYS A 749 9.05 4.66 3.41
N TYR A 750 10.22 5.24 3.17
CA TYR A 750 10.38 6.65 2.86
C TYR A 750 9.62 7.05 1.57
N THR A 751 9.08 8.27 1.57
CA THR A 751 8.54 8.91 0.37
C THR A 751 8.96 10.39 0.32
N PRO A 752 9.12 11.01 -0.87
CA PRO A 752 9.32 12.45 -0.98
C PRO A 752 8.19 13.28 -0.34
N TYR A 753 7.01 12.68 -0.11
CA TYR A 753 5.90 13.34 0.57
C TYR A 753 6.10 13.45 2.09
N LEU A 754 6.86 12.55 2.73
CA LEU A 754 7.26 12.69 4.14
C LEU A 754 8.12 13.95 4.36
N GLU A 755 9.12 14.16 3.50
CA GLU A 755 9.97 15.36 3.60
C GLU A 755 9.18 16.63 3.26
N GLU A 756 8.25 16.61 2.29
CA GLU A 756 7.34 17.73 2.06
C GLU A 756 6.40 18.00 3.26
N CYS A 757 5.91 16.96 3.93
CA CYS A 757 5.12 17.11 5.16
C CYS A 757 5.93 17.79 6.27
N ALA A 758 7.18 17.37 6.47
CA ALA A 758 8.06 17.96 7.47
C ALA A 758 8.51 19.39 7.12
N GLN A 759 8.86 19.64 5.85
CA GLN A 759 9.23 20.97 5.36
C GLN A 759 8.06 21.95 5.44
N SER A 760 6.83 21.51 5.11
CA SER A 760 5.61 22.33 5.20
C SER A 760 5.09 22.52 6.63
N LEU A 761 5.64 21.80 7.63
CA LEU A 761 5.50 22.13 9.04
C LEU A 761 6.59 23.13 9.46
N SER A 762 7.86 22.84 9.19
CA SER A 762 9.00 23.70 9.54
C SER A 762 9.01 25.08 8.88
N SER A 763 8.31 25.26 7.76
CA SER A 763 8.13 26.57 7.10
C SER A 763 6.84 27.30 7.48
N GLY A 764 5.97 26.68 8.29
CA GLY A 764 4.74 27.30 8.80
C GLY A 764 4.94 27.96 10.17
N SER A 765 4.06 28.89 10.53
CA SER A 765 3.98 29.47 11.89
C SER A 765 3.26 28.53 12.85
N GLY A 766 3.72 27.27 12.93
CA GLY A 766 3.12 26.20 13.73
C GLY A 766 3.61 26.19 15.17
N LEU A 767 4.47 25.21 15.48
CA LEU A 767 5.05 25.00 16.81
C LEU A 767 6.58 25.11 16.76
N PRO A 768 7.25 25.54 17.85
CA PRO A 768 8.71 25.56 17.93
C PRO A 768 9.37 24.20 17.68
N SER A 769 8.67 23.09 17.95
CA SER A 769 9.11 21.72 17.71
C SER A 769 9.05 21.28 16.24
N ASP A 770 8.27 21.95 15.38
CA ASP A 770 8.05 21.52 13.98
C ASP A 770 9.33 21.49 13.14
N VAL A 771 10.34 22.29 13.51
CA VAL A 771 11.65 22.32 12.83
C VAL A 771 12.43 21.01 12.99
N VAL A 772 12.30 20.28 14.09
CA VAL A 772 13.11 19.07 14.32
C VAL A 772 12.64 17.89 13.46
N LEU A 773 11.37 17.90 13.05
CA LEU A 773 10.72 16.81 12.31
C LEU A 773 11.41 16.47 10.98
N ILE A 774 11.92 17.47 10.25
CA ILE A 774 12.60 17.23 8.97
C ILE A 774 13.95 16.52 9.16
N HIS A 775 14.64 16.80 10.27
CA HIS A 775 15.88 16.11 10.61
C HIS A 775 15.59 14.67 11.08
N HIS A 776 14.50 14.44 11.81
CA HIS A 776 14.07 13.08 12.17
C HIS A 776 13.70 12.24 10.93
N VAL A 777 12.99 12.80 9.95
CA VAL A 777 12.69 12.12 8.67
C VAL A 777 13.98 11.77 7.92
N ARG A 778 14.92 12.73 7.78
CA ARG A 778 16.20 12.51 7.09
C ARG A 778 17.06 11.44 7.77
N LEU A 779 17.14 11.44 9.10
CA LEU A 779 17.88 10.42 9.86
C LEU A 779 17.23 9.04 9.76
N ALA A 780 15.90 8.94 9.82
CA ALA A 780 15.18 7.67 9.63
C ALA A 780 15.40 7.10 8.21
N HIS A 781 15.28 7.93 7.17
CA HIS A 781 15.54 7.51 5.79
C HIS A 781 17.01 7.13 5.55
N HIS A 782 17.96 7.77 6.24
CA HIS A 782 19.37 7.37 6.17
C HIS A 782 19.61 5.98 6.80
N VAL A 783 18.99 5.67 7.94
CA VAL A 783 19.05 4.33 8.55
C VAL A 783 18.40 3.29 7.65
N GLU A 784 17.24 3.60 7.06
CA GLU A 784 16.54 2.75 6.06
C GLU A 784 17.45 2.46 4.86
N SER A 785 18.14 3.48 4.35
CA SER A 785 19.08 3.34 3.22
C SER A 785 20.30 2.46 3.56
N ILE A 786 20.80 2.52 4.79
CA ILE A 786 21.87 1.64 5.29
C ILE A 786 21.35 0.20 5.42
N SER A 787 20.17 0.02 6.02
CA SER A 787 19.55 -1.29 6.26
C SER A 787 19.27 -2.04 4.96
N ASP A 788 18.68 -1.35 3.97
CA ASP A 788 18.38 -1.90 2.64
C ASP A 788 19.64 -2.18 1.80
N THR A 789 20.76 -1.49 2.08
CA THR A 789 22.04 -1.68 1.34
C THR A 789 22.88 -2.83 1.91
N PHE A 790 22.80 -3.08 3.21
CA PHE A 790 23.53 -4.16 3.88
C PHE A 790 22.68 -5.41 4.20
N ASP A 791 21.40 -5.40 3.82
CA ASP A 791 20.42 -6.49 4.02
C ASP A 791 20.35 -6.99 5.48
N TYR A 792 20.34 -6.03 6.42
CA TYR A 792 20.32 -6.32 7.86
C TYR A 792 19.06 -7.07 8.32
N ASP A 793 17.98 -7.06 7.52
CA ASP A 793 16.69 -7.73 7.77
C ASP A 793 16.75 -9.26 7.66
N PHE A 794 17.81 -9.82 7.04
CA PHE A 794 17.96 -11.26 6.79
C PHE A 794 19.19 -11.87 7.50
N SER A 795 19.69 -11.22 8.55
CA SER A 795 20.96 -11.54 9.20
C SER A 795 21.00 -12.91 9.91
N ARG A 796 21.29 -13.98 9.16
CA ARG A 796 21.84 -15.25 9.69
C ARG A 796 23.07 -15.77 8.94
N SER A 797 23.31 -15.35 7.69
CA SER A 797 24.52 -15.76 6.94
C SER A 797 24.79 -14.86 5.72
N LEU A 798 25.02 -13.57 5.92
CA LEU A 798 25.50 -12.70 4.83
C LEU A 798 26.91 -13.13 4.38
N PRO A 799 27.18 -13.28 3.07
CA PRO A 799 28.53 -13.55 2.58
C PRO A 799 29.45 -12.36 2.92
N PRO A 800 30.76 -12.59 3.17
CA PRO A 800 31.67 -11.52 3.59
C PRO A 800 31.81 -10.47 2.49
N VAL A 801 31.25 -9.28 2.76
CA VAL A 801 31.30 -8.13 1.84
C VAL A 801 32.77 -7.72 1.61
N PRO A 802 33.24 -7.60 0.36
CA PRO A 802 34.60 -7.17 0.06
C PRO A 802 34.93 -5.80 0.66
N ASP A 803 36.14 -5.66 1.23
CA ASP A 803 36.55 -4.42 1.90
C ASP A 803 36.50 -3.18 1.00
N SER A 804 36.66 -3.34 -0.33
CA SER A 804 36.51 -2.26 -1.31
C SER A 804 35.06 -1.76 -1.41
N GLN A 805 34.07 -2.65 -1.31
CA GLN A 805 32.65 -2.30 -1.26
C GLN A 805 32.31 -1.69 0.10
N LEU A 806 32.76 -2.29 1.21
CA LEU A 806 32.56 -1.71 2.55
C LEU A 806 33.11 -0.29 2.65
N SER A 807 34.35 -0.08 2.22
CA SER A 807 34.99 1.25 2.20
C SER A 807 34.22 2.25 1.35
N PHE A 808 33.66 1.82 0.21
CA PHE A 808 32.87 2.67 -0.66
C PHE A 808 31.52 3.05 -0.02
N HIS A 809 30.76 2.07 0.46
CA HIS A 809 29.44 2.29 1.06
C HIS A 809 29.52 3.07 2.37
N VAL A 810 30.40 2.68 3.30
CA VAL A 810 30.58 3.40 4.58
C VAL A 810 31.00 4.85 4.34
N ARG A 811 31.97 5.11 3.44
CA ARG A 811 32.37 6.50 3.10
C ARG A 811 31.23 7.29 2.46
N SER A 812 30.42 6.65 1.61
CA SER A 812 29.24 7.28 0.99
C SER A 812 28.18 7.66 2.03
N PHE A 813 27.86 6.75 2.94
CA PHE A 813 26.90 6.99 4.01
C PHE A 813 27.40 8.04 5.01
N SER A 814 28.64 7.95 5.48
CA SER A 814 29.21 8.95 6.39
C SER A 814 29.24 10.35 5.77
N ALA A 815 29.58 10.48 4.47
CA ALA A 815 29.51 11.76 3.77
C ALA A 815 28.05 12.30 3.65
N ALA A 816 27.07 11.43 3.40
CA ALA A 816 25.66 11.82 3.39
C ALA A 816 25.12 12.17 4.79
N LEU A 817 25.62 11.53 5.86
CA LEU A 817 25.29 11.87 7.24
C LEU A 817 25.82 13.26 7.62
N THR A 818 27.07 13.58 7.30
CA THR A 818 27.62 14.94 7.43
C THR A 818 26.83 15.95 6.58
N GLY A 819 26.32 15.53 5.41
CA GLY A 819 25.36 16.31 4.63
C GLY A 819 24.09 16.65 5.40
N ILE A 820 23.45 15.66 6.04
CA ILE A 820 22.25 15.84 6.88
C ILE A 820 22.55 16.75 8.09
N GLU A 821 23.71 16.58 8.72
CA GLU A 821 24.19 17.40 9.84
C GLU A 821 24.39 18.86 9.44
N SER A 822 25.01 19.12 8.28
CA SER A 822 25.24 20.48 7.76
C SER A 822 23.95 21.28 7.48
N LEU A 823 22.81 20.57 7.34
CA LEU A 823 21.49 21.17 7.13
C LEU A 823 20.78 21.53 8.43
N ILE A 824 21.31 21.18 9.61
CA ILE A 824 20.72 21.49 10.92
C ILE A 824 20.92 22.97 11.25
N PRO A 825 19.84 23.76 11.46
CA PRO A 825 19.97 25.16 11.85
C PRO A 825 20.70 25.33 13.18
N THR A 826 21.49 26.41 13.31
CA THR A 826 22.24 26.74 14.55
C THR A 826 21.38 26.89 15.82
N ARG A 827 20.05 27.06 15.67
CA ARG A 827 19.09 27.02 16.80
C ARG A 827 18.80 25.62 17.36
N LEU A 828 19.28 24.55 16.69
CA LEU A 828 19.09 23.15 17.08
C LEU A 828 20.39 22.44 17.50
N THR A 829 21.57 23.07 17.38
CA THR A 829 22.84 22.43 17.77
C THR A 829 22.94 22.14 19.27
N GLY A 830 22.17 22.84 20.10
CA GLY A 830 22.00 22.55 21.52
C GLY A 830 20.96 21.45 21.84
N ASN A 831 20.36 20.78 20.84
CA ASN A 831 19.43 19.68 21.09
C ASN A 831 20.19 18.36 21.26
N SER A 832 20.42 17.97 22.52
CA SER A 832 21.20 16.78 22.88
C SER A 832 20.62 15.47 22.32
N LEU A 833 19.31 15.35 22.11
CA LEU A 833 18.69 14.14 21.55
C LEU A 833 18.90 14.02 20.04
N LEU A 834 18.93 15.14 19.31
CA LEU A 834 19.29 15.18 17.89
C LEU A 834 20.77 14.88 17.71
N ALA A 835 21.64 15.43 18.55
CA ALA A 835 23.08 15.12 18.58
C ALA A 835 23.33 13.63 18.89
N THR A 836 22.70 13.09 19.94
CA THR A 836 22.74 11.66 20.27
C THR A 836 22.24 10.82 19.08
N SER A 837 21.19 11.26 18.40
CA SER A 837 20.65 10.55 17.23
C SER A 837 21.60 10.54 16.03
N LEU A 838 22.36 11.62 15.78
CA LEU A 838 23.45 11.64 14.79
C LEU A 838 24.54 10.63 15.16
N HIS A 839 24.97 10.60 16.42
CA HIS A 839 26.04 9.70 16.87
C HIS A 839 25.62 8.22 16.81
N VAL A 840 24.36 7.88 17.13
CA VAL A 840 23.84 6.50 16.97
C VAL A 840 23.76 6.10 15.50
N VAL A 841 23.32 7.00 14.61
CA VAL A 841 23.31 6.72 13.16
C VAL A 841 24.74 6.55 12.64
N SER A 842 25.69 7.36 13.10
CA SER A 842 27.12 7.19 12.82
C SER A 842 27.62 5.82 13.28
N ALA A 843 27.24 5.32 14.46
CA ALA A 843 27.61 3.97 14.90
C ALA A 843 27.02 2.88 14.00
N TYR A 844 25.73 2.97 13.64
CA TYR A 844 25.02 2.04 12.74
C TYR A 844 25.64 1.96 11.33
N THR A 845 26.13 3.08 10.80
CA THR A 845 26.86 3.11 9.53
C THR A 845 28.14 2.28 9.54
N HIS A 846 28.84 2.21 10.68
CA HIS A 846 30.13 1.54 10.80
C HIS A 846 30.06 0.14 11.42
N GLU A 847 28.93 -0.25 12.03
CA GLU A 847 28.67 -1.59 12.58
C GLU A 847 28.98 -2.71 11.57
N ILE A 848 28.74 -2.47 10.27
CA ILE A 848 29.00 -3.41 9.18
C ILE A 848 30.43 -4.00 9.16
N GLY A 849 31.41 -3.33 9.77
CA GLY A 849 32.76 -3.86 9.96
C GLY A 849 32.82 -5.18 10.74
N LEU A 850 31.86 -5.40 11.67
CA LEU A 850 31.72 -6.61 12.49
C LEU A 850 31.17 -7.81 11.71
N HIS A 851 30.36 -7.57 10.67
CA HIS A 851 29.68 -8.63 9.93
C HIS A 851 30.69 -9.43 9.10
N GLY A 852 30.51 -10.76 9.06
CA GLY A 852 31.35 -11.67 8.27
C GLY A 852 32.78 -11.88 8.81
N LEU A 853 33.11 -11.37 10.00
CA LEU A 853 34.36 -11.70 10.71
C LEU A 853 34.39 -13.19 11.11
N ARG A 854 35.59 -13.75 11.22
CA ARG A 854 35.84 -15.10 11.75
C ARG A 854 36.85 -15.04 12.90
N PRO A 855 36.79 -15.97 13.87
CA PRO A 855 37.80 -16.04 14.93
C PRO A 855 39.22 -16.23 14.37
N ASN A 856 40.16 -15.44 14.88
CA ASN A 856 41.59 -15.40 14.54
C ASN A 856 41.96 -14.88 13.14
N ASP A 857 41.01 -14.57 12.24
CA ASP A 857 41.33 -13.94 10.96
C ASP A 857 41.93 -12.54 11.19
N PRO A 858 43.02 -12.15 10.50
CA PRO A 858 43.61 -10.83 10.63
C PRO A 858 42.71 -9.76 10.00
N LEU A 859 42.47 -8.66 10.71
CA LEU A 859 41.70 -7.53 10.16
C LEU A 859 42.51 -6.81 9.08
N SER A 860 41.84 -6.48 7.97
CA SER A 860 42.39 -5.59 6.96
C SER A 860 42.40 -4.14 7.44
N LEU A 861 43.27 -3.30 6.86
CA LEU A 861 43.35 -1.88 7.22
C LEU A 861 42.00 -1.14 7.07
N PRO A 862 41.23 -1.26 5.96
CA PRO A 862 39.97 -0.53 5.84
C PRO A 862 38.92 -0.98 6.87
N ARG A 863 38.85 -2.28 7.16
CA ARG A 863 37.94 -2.83 8.17
C ARG A 863 38.32 -2.38 9.58
N THR A 864 39.62 -2.28 9.85
CA THR A 864 40.16 -1.75 11.11
C THR A 864 39.81 -0.26 11.28
N THR A 865 39.93 0.55 10.22
CA THR A 865 39.48 1.95 10.22
C THR A 865 37.98 2.06 10.51
N ILE A 866 37.14 1.30 9.79
CA ILE A 866 35.67 1.30 10.00
C ILE A 866 35.32 0.95 11.45
N LEU A 867 35.99 -0.03 12.06
CA LEU A 867 35.76 -0.42 13.46
C LEU A 867 36.27 0.63 14.47
N ILE A 868 37.32 1.38 14.15
CA ILE A 868 37.80 2.52 14.96
C ILE A 868 36.83 3.71 14.87
N ASP A 869 36.26 3.97 13.69
CA ASP A 869 35.23 5.00 13.50
C ASP A 869 33.92 4.62 14.23
N CYS A 870 33.56 3.33 14.21
CA CYS A 870 32.46 2.75 15.00
C CYS A 870 32.69 2.96 16.50
N LEU A 871 33.87 2.59 17.00
CA LEU A 871 34.32 2.81 18.38
C LEU A 871 34.22 4.28 18.81
N GLY A 872 34.69 5.20 17.95
CA GLY A 872 34.56 6.64 18.18
C GLY A 872 33.11 7.12 18.21
N ALA A 873 32.25 6.58 17.35
CA ALA A 873 30.82 6.91 17.32
C ALA A 873 30.07 6.40 18.55
N VAL A 874 30.28 5.14 18.94
CA VAL A 874 29.73 4.52 20.15
C VAL A 874 30.10 5.34 21.39
N ARG A 875 31.38 5.69 21.54
CA ARG A 875 31.82 6.55 22.66
C ARG A 875 31.10 7.89 22.67
N ARG A 876 30.95 8.57 21.52
CA ARG A 876 30.19 9.84 21.44
C ARG A 876 28.72 9.69 21.84
N VAL A 877 28.09 8.53 21.61
CA VAL A 877 26.74 8.26 22.15
C VAL A 877 26.78 8.18 23.68
N LEU A 878 27.70 7.41 24.25
CA LEU A 878 27.81 7.24 25.71
C LEU A 878 28.11 8.58 26.41
N ASP A 879 29.06 9.36 25.89
CA ASP A 879 29.39 10.70 26.38
C ASP A 879 28.16 11.65 26.30
N ALA A 880 27.39 11.62 25.21
CA ALA A 880 26.19 12.44 25.06
C ALA A 880 25.06 12.04 26.04
N VAL A 881 24.90 10.75 26.34
CA VAL A 881 23.90 10.25 27.31
C VAL A 881 24.29 10.60 28.75
N VAL A 882 25.58 10.55 29.09
CA VAL A 882 26.08 11.10 30.38
C VAL A 882 25.76 12.59 30.49
N ALA A 883 25.93 13.36 29.41
CA ALA A 883 25.70 14.80 29.37
C ALA A 883 24.22 15.25 29.38
N LEU A 884 23.25 14.34 29.25
CA LEU A 884 21.82 14.68 29.43
C LEU A 884 21.55 15.14 30.86
N ASN A 885 20.77 16.21 31.05
CA ASN A 885 20.27 16.57 32.38
C ASN A 885 19.13 15.62 32.82
N ASP A 886 18.75 15.65 34.10
CA ASP A 886 17.76 14.73 34.66
C ASP A 886 16.31 14.99 34.21
N VAL A 887 16.02 16.07 33.47
CA VAL A 887 14.72 16.28 32.84
C VAL A 887 14.68 15.56 31.48
N ASP A 888 15.67 15.83 30.62
CA ASP A 888 15.80 15.16 29.32
C ASP A 888 15.98 13.63 29.49
N PHE A 889 16.78 13.17 30.46
CA PHE A 889 17.01 11.75 30.74
C PHE A 889 15.74 10.99 31.16
N ARG A 890 14.81 11.65 31.87
CA ARG A 890 13.48 11.06 32.21
C ARG A 890 12.45 11.21 31.09
N ALA A 891 12.66 12.13 30.15
CA ALA A 891 11.79 12.34 28.99
C ALA A 891 12.18 11.49 27.76
N LEU A 892 13.24 10.69 27.87
CA LEU A 892 13.58 9.66 26.89
C LEU A 892 12.42 8.67 26.72
N PHE A 893 11.97 8.50 25.48
CA PHE A 893 10.95 7.50 25.12
C PHE A 893 11.61 6.21 24.61
N GLY A 894 10.83 5.13 24.43
CA GLY A 894 11.34 3.75 24.31
C GLY A 894 12.40 3.55 23.23
N TYR A 895 12.23 4.22 22.10
CA TYR A 895 13.21 4.27 21.01
C TYR A 895 14.59 4.79 21.46
N ASN A 896 14.66 5.82 22.30
CA ASN A 896 15.92 6.33 22.82
C ASN A 896 16.61 5.27 23.68
N TRP A 897 15.85 4.60 24.56
CA TRP A 897 16.38 3.54 25.44
C TRP A 897 16.90 2.33 24.66
N ALA A 898 16.20 1.91 23.60
CA ALA A 898 16.72 0.89 22.68
C ALA A 898 18.04 1.31 22.04
N ARG A 899 18.16 2.57 21.60
CA ARG A 899 19.41 3.10 21.01
C ARG A 899 20.57 3.20 22.00
N ILE A 900 20.30 3.51 23.27
CA ILE A 900 21.31 3.49 24.34
C ILE A 900 21.76 2.06 24.60
N HIS A 901 20.82 1.11 24.76
CA HIS A 901 21.14 -0.30 24.93
C HIS A 901 21.95 -0.87 23.74
N TYR A 902 21.55 -0.56 22.50
CA TYR A 902 22.28 -0.95 21.29
C TYR A 902 23.72 -0.45 21.31
N SER A 903 23.93 0.80 21.76
CA SER A 903 25.27 1.39 21.85
C SER A 903 26.11 0.74 22.96
N LEU A 904 25.49 0.31 24.07
CA LEU A 904 26.15 -0.50 25.11
C LEU A 904 26.52 -1.90 24.59
N SER A 905 25.61 -2.60 23.91
CA SER A 905 25.88 -3.91 23.31
C SER A 905 26.99 -3.82 22.25
N LEU A 906 26.98 -2.78 21.42
CA LEU A 906 28.02 -2.53 20.41
C LEU A 906 29.38 -2.19 21.04
N ALA A 907 29.38 -1.53 22.21
CA ALA A 907 30.60 -1.36 23.02
C ALA A 907 31.15 -2.71 23.52
N VAL A 908 30.28 -3.64 23.95
CA VAL A 908 30.68 -5.01 24.34
C VAL A 908 31.27 -5.77 23.16
N GLU A 909 30.64 -5.76 21.99
CA GLU A 909 31.15 -6.47 20.80
C GLU A 909 32.52 -5.92 20.32
N LEU A 910 32.71 -4.60 20.37
CA LEU A 910 34.01 -3.97 20.04
C LEU A 910 35.11 -4.31 21.06
N SER A 911 34.79 -4.65 22.30
CA SER A 911 35.74 -4.87 23.41
C SER A 911 35.86 -6.33 23.89
N LEU A 912 34.99 -7.22 23.40
CA LEU A 912 35.03 -8.66 23.63
C LEU A 912 34.77 -9.47 22.34
N GLY A 913 33.73 -9.17 21.57
CA GLY A 913 33.31 -9.98 20.41
C GLY A 913 34.44 -10.21 19.39
N ILE A 914 35.10 -9.13 18.95
CA ILE A 914 36.18 -9.21 17.96
C ILE A 914 37.35 -10.06 18.48
N SER A 915 37.50 -11.25 17.90
CA SER A 915 38.50 -12.25 18.27
C SER A 915 39.64 -12.31 17.23
N SER A 916 40.22 -11.16 16.86
CA SER A 916 41.30 -11.05 15.88
C SER A 916 42.62 -10.59 16.53
N PRO A 917 43.78 -11.19 16.21
CA PRO A 917 45.08 -10.73 16.73
C PRO A 917 45.48 -9.34 16.21
N SER A 918 44.83 -8.83 15.16
CA SER A 918 45.03 -7.47 14.65
C SER A 918 44.24 -6.41 15.43
N TRP A 919 43.32 -6.82 16.32
CA TRP A 919 42.46 -5.91 17.07
C TRP A 919 43.01 -5.67 18.47
N GLY A 920 43.43 -4.44 18.75
CA GLY A 920 44.06 -4.06 20.02
C GLY A 920 43.06 -3.91 21.17
N VAL A 921 42.42 -5.00 21.59
CA VAL A 921 41.33 -5.03 22.60
C VAL A 921 41.64 -4.22 23.86
N GLU A 922 42.86 -4.28 24.39
CA GLU A 922 43.28 -3.51 25.58
C GLU A 922 43.17 -2.00 25.35
N ASN A 923 43.58 -1.51 24.18
CA ASN A 923 43.44 -0.10 23.80
C ASN A 923 41.97 0.29 23.61
N VAL A 924 41.14 -0.63 23.09
CA VAL A 924 39.69 -0.39 22.93
C VAL A 924 39.03 -0.21 24.29
N ARG A 925 39.38 -1.01 25.30
CA ARG A 925 38.88 -0.86 26.68
C ARG A 925 39.44 0.38 27.39
N ALA A 926 40.68 0.77 27.10
CA ALA A 926 41.22 2.05 27.57
C ALA A 926 40.50 3.27 26.96
N VAL A 927 39.88 3.12 25.78
CA VAL A 927 39.08 4.16 25.10
C VAL A 927 37.60 4.10 25.53
N LEU A 928 37.04 2.91 25.71
CA LEU A 928 35.72 2.60 26.26
C LEU A 928 35.86 1.99 27.65
N ALA A 929 35.97 2.84 28.67
CA ALA A 929 35.84 2.45 30.08
C ALA A 929 34.36 2.15 30.39
N LEU A 930 33.82 1.10 29.77
CA LEU A 930 32.41 0.77 29.68
C LEU A 930 31.77 0.58 31.06
N GLU A 931 32.51 0.00 31.99
CA GLU A 931 32.11 -0.18 33.38
C GLU A 931 31.70 1.14 34.04
N SER A 932 32.46 2.21 33.78
CA SER A 932 32.21 3.55 34.32
C SER A 932 30.97 4.21 33.71
N TYR A 933 30.75 4.02 32.40
CA TYR A 933 29.53 4.51 31.75
C TYR A 933 28.29 3.77 32.27
N VAL A 934 28.37 2.44 32.39
CA VAL A 934 27.27 1.62 32.93
C VAL A 934 27.00 1.95 34.40
N ASP A 935 28.01 2.15 35.24
CA ASP A 935 27.83 2.56 36.63
C ASP A 935 27.12 3.91 36.75
N VAL A 936 27.51 4.92 35.96
CA VAL A 936 26.83 6.22 35.93
C VAL A 936 25.38 6.07 35.46
N PHE A 937 25.14 5.27 34.41
CA PHE A 937 23.79 5.05 33.89
C PHE A 937 22.88 4.33 34.91
N VAL A 938 23.39 3.27 35.54
CA VAL A 938 22.73 2.52 36.60
C VAL A 938 22.42 3.43 37.79
N GLN A 939 23.39 4.22 38.27
CA GLN A 939 23.19 5.16 39.38
C GLN A 939 22.07 6.17 39.08
N ARG A 940 21.98 6.68 37.84
CA ARG A 940 20.90 7.58 37.43
C ARG A 940 19.55 6.89 37.37
N LEU A 941 19.48 5.68 36.82
CA LEU A 941 18.24 4.88 36.78
C LEU A 941 17.75 4.52 38.19
N GLU A 942 18.63 4.12 39.10
CA GLU A 942 18.29 3.88 40.51
C GLU A 942 17.83 5.17 41.21
N GLY A 943 18.44 6.31 40.89
CA GLY A 943 18.00 7.63 41.35
C GLY A 943 16.59 8.00 40.88
N VAL A 944 16.17 7.57 39.68
CA VAL A 944 14.79 7.75 39.20
C VAL A 944 13.82 6.75 39.86
N SER A 945 14.20 5.47 39.95
CA SER A 945 13.43 4.41 40.62
C SER A 945 13.11 4.77 42.08
N ALA A 946 14.08 5.33 42.80
CA ALA A 946 13.93 5.78 44.18
C ALA A 946 12.93 6.94 44.38
N LEU A 947 12.57 7.68 43.32
CA LEU A 947 11.52 8.71 43.35
C LEU A 947 10.11 8.15 43.12
N VAL A 948 10.00 6.88 42.71
CA VAL A 948 8.73 6.19 42.37
C VAL A 948 8.32 5.19 43.43
N ARG A 949 9.28 4.34 43.84
CA ARG A 949 9.04 3.10 44.56
C ARG A 949 8.51 3.32 45.98
N LYS A 950 7.32 2.79 46.27
CA LYS A 950 6.73 2.74 47.62
C LYS A 950 7.07 1.39 48.28
N GLU A 951 6.93 1.32 49.60
CA GLU A 951 6.98 0.03 50.30
C GLU A 951 5.85 -0.89 49.79
N GLY A 952 6.22 -2.08 49.29
CA GLY A 952 5.29 -3.06 48.75
C GLY A 952 5.06 -3.02 47.23
N ASP A 953 5.62 -2.05 46.49
CA ASP A 953 5.50 -2.03 45.02
C ASP A 953 6.27 -3.21 44.36
N GLN A 954 5.70 -3.77 43.28
CA GLN A 954 6.29 -4.86 42.47
C GLN A 954 7.44 -4.38 41.54
N GLY A 955 8.09 -3.26 41.86
CA GLY A 955 9.13 -2.63 41.06
C GLY A 955 8.62 -1.72 39.95
N ASP A 956 9.55 -0.99 39.34
CA ASP A 956 9.33 -0.03 38.25
C ASP A 956 10.31 -0.30 37.10
N TRP A 957 10.05 0.32 35.95
CA TRP A 957 10.84 0.10 34.74
C TRP A 957 12.29 0.61 34.82
N PHE A 958 12.54 1.73 35.51
CA PHE A 958 13.91 2.28 35.66
C PHE A 958 14.73 1.37 36.58
N GLY A 959 14.12 0.86 37.66
CA GLY A 959 14.73 -0.15 38.52
C GLY A 959 15.04 -1.46 37.80
N PHE A 960 14.15 -1.91 36.90
CA PHE A 960 14.41 -3.06 36.03
C PHE A 960 15.56 -2.82 35.04
N LEU A 961 15.58 -1.67 34.34
CA LEU A 961 16.67 -1.37 33.40
C LEU A 961 18.01 -1.24 34.13
N ALA A 962 18.02 -0.71 35.36
CA ALA A 962 19.21 -0.70 36.21
C ALA A 962 19.69 -2.12 36.55
N ALA A 963 18.79 -3.05 36.87
CA ALA A 963 19.14 -4.45 37.10
C ALA A 963 19.71 -5.12 35.83
N LEU A 964 19.08 -4.90 34.67
CA LEU A 964 19.55 -5.42 33.38
C LEU A 964 20.95 -4.88 33.00
N TRP A 965 21.23 -3.60 33.27
CA TRP A 965 22.54 -3.00 32.98
C TRP A 965 23.62 -3.39 34.01
N LYS A 966 23.26 -3.64 35.28
CA LYS A 966 24.16 -4.32 36.25
C LYS A 966 24.54 -5.71 35.78
N GLU A 967 23.57 -6.46 35.24
CA GLU A 967 23.80 -7.82 34.72
C GLU A 967 24.65 -7.81 33.43
N LEU A 968 24.44 -6.85 32.52
CA LEU A 968 25.34 -6.60 31.38
C LEU A 968 26.77 -6.33 31.86
N ARG A 969 26.96 -5.50 32.91
CA ARG A 969 28.28 -5.22 33.50
C ARG A 969 28.91 -6.47 34.12
N ARG A 970 28.13 -7.30 34.82
CA ARG A 970 28.62 -8.57 35.42
C ARG A 970 29.16 -9.51 34.34
N ASN A 971 28.37 -9.77 33.31
CA ASN A 971 28.77 -10.63 32.18
C ASN A 971 29.97 -10.04 31.41
N TYR A 972 30.04 -8.72 31.24
CA TYR A 972 31.20 -8.05 30.66
C TYR A 972 32.48 -8.27 31.48
N THR A 973 32.42 -8.08 32.80
CA THR A 973 33.54 -8.33 33.73
C THR A 973 34.00 -9.79 33.71
N GLU A 974 33.08 -10.75 33.67
CA GLU A 974 33.41 -12.19 33.57
C GLU A 974 33.98 -12.56 32.19
N GLY A 975 33.49 -11.92 31.11
CA GLY A 975 34.08 -11.99 29.77
C GLY A 975 35.50 -11.40 29.69
N MET A 976 35.85 -10.48 30.59
CA MET A 976 37.24 -10.01 30.76
C MET A 976 38.09 -10.98 31.60
N GLY A 977 37.55 -11.48 32.72
CA GLY A 977 38.25 -12.40 33.62
C GLY A 977 38.60 -13.74 32.97
N SER A 978 37.66 -14.31 32.18
CA SER A 978 37.88 -15.51 31.35
C SER A 978 38.97 -15.32 30.28
N ARG A 979 39.30 -14.07 29.92
CA ARG A 979 40.41 -13.71 29.03
C ARG A 979 41.68 -13.28 29.79
N GLY A 980 41.77 -13.58 31.09
CA GLY A 980 42.96 -13.37 31.91
C GLY A 980 43.19 -11.92 32.38
N VAL A 981 42.22 -11.02 32.18
CA VAL A 981 42.32 -9.63 32.64
C VAL A 981 41.86 -9.52 34.10
N VAL A 982 42.71 -8.97 34.96
CA VAL A 982 42.39 -8.72 36.38
C VAL A 982 41.52 -7.46 36.48
N VAL A 983 40.25 -7.65 36.86
CA VAL A 983 39.27 -6.55 37.01
C VAL A 983 39.07 -6.21 38.50
N PRO A 984 39.00 -4.93 38.90
CA PRO A 984 38.78 -4.58 40.31
C PRO A 984 37.32 -4.77 40.76
N GLY A 985 37.10 -5.70 41.68
CA GLY A 985 35.86 -5.84 42.46
C GLY A 985 34.94 -6.97 42.02
N GLU A 986 34.40 -7.70 42.99
CA GLU A 986 33.31 -8.64 42.79
C GLU A 986 31.97 -7.89 42.70
N ILE A 987 31.18 -8.19 41.66
CA ILE A 987 29.79 -7.72 41.56
C ILE A 987 28.90 -8.84 42.12
N PRO A 988 28.16 -8.64 43.22
CA PRO A 988 27.26 -9.66 43.75
C PRO A 988 26.22 -10.07 42.71
N PRO A 989 25.76 -11.35 42.70
CA PRO A 989 24.71 -11.78 41.79
C PRO A 989 23.46 -10.93 41.98
N VAL A 990 22.94 -10.40 40.87
CA VAL A 990 21.63 -9.76 40.86
C VAL A 990 20.59 -10.84 41.18
N GLN A 991 19.63 -10.52 42.04
CA GLN A 991 18.54 -11.43 42.39
C GLN A 991 17.80 -11.87 41.12
N GLU A 992 17.43 -13.15 41.03
CA GLU A 992 16.94 -13.80 39.81
C GLU A 992 15.92 -12.92 39.05
N LEU A 993 16.24 -12.62 37.79
CA LEU A 993 15.39 -11.86 36.88
C LEU A 993 14.18 -12.69 36.40
N GLU A 994 14.18 -14.01 36.63
CA GLU A 994 13.01 -14.86 36.41
C GLU A 994 11.83 -14.35 37.25
N GLY A 995 10.69 -14.10 36.60
CA GLY A 995 9.51 -13.50 37.22
C GLY A 995 9.54 -11.98 37.40
N TRP A 996 10.67 -11.27 37.18
CA TRP A 996 10.65 -9.81 37.10
C TRP A 996 9.93 -9.36 35.82
N LEU A 997 8.80 -8.66 36.00
CA LEU A 997 8.01 -7.95 34.97
C LEU A 997 7.47 -8.77 33.78
N GLY A 998 7.72 -10.09 33.70
CA GLY A 998 7.24 -10.94 32.60
C GLY A 998 8.13 -10.89 31.35
N LEU A 999 9.44 -11.06 31.53
CA LEU A 999 10.45 -11.06 30.45
C LEU A 999 10.13 -11.96 29.25
N GLU A 1000 9.34 -13.02 29.42
CA GLU A 1000 8.95 -13.94 28.33
C GLU A 1000 8.06 -13.27 27.25
N ASP A 1001 7.31 -12.21 27.58
CA ASP A 1001 6.41 -11.49 26.66
C ASP A 1001 7.09 -10.31 25.90
N MET A 1002 8.39 -10.07 26.12
CA MET A 1002 9.11 -8.84 25.74
C MET A 1002 9.67 -8.80 24.31
N ASP A 1003 8.80 -8.76 23.29
CA ASP A 1003 9.18 -8.52 21.88
C ASP A 1003 10.08 -7.27 21.64
N PHE A 1004 10.09 -6.30 22.57
CA PHE A 1004 10.85 -5.05 22.43
C PHE A 1004 12.36 -5.23 22.65
N MET A 1005 12.76 -6.22 23.45
CA MET A 1005 14.16 -6.61 23.64
C MET A 1005 14.26 -8.09 23.27
N PRO A 1006 14.44 -8.42 21.97
CA PRO A 1006 14.48 -9.80 21.51
C PRO A 1006 15.47 -10.64 22.32
N ASN A 1007 15.14 -11.90 22.55
CA ASN A 1007 16.12 -12.90 22.95
C ASN A 1007 17.25 -13.06 21.91
N GLU A 1008 17.10 -12.49 20.70
CA GLU A 1008 18.18 -12.34 19.73
C GLU A 1008 19.17 -11.20 20.10
N TRP A 1009 18.82 -10.12 20.82
CA TRP A 1009 19.83 -9.13 21.25
C TRP A 1009 20.88 -9.73 22.22
N LEU A 1010 20.60 -10.88 22.82
CA LEU A 1010 21.57 -11.68 23.57
C LEU A 1010 22.62 -12.39 22.67
N TRP A 1011 22.54 -12.36 21.33
CA TRP A 1011 23.67 -12.83 20.48
C TRP A 1011 24.93 -11.96 20.60
N MET A 1012 24.83 -10.77 21.22
CA MET A 1012 25.95 -9.90 21.60
C MET A 1012 26.56 -10.26 22.97
N VAL A 1013 26.12 -11.38 23.56
CA VAL A 1013 26.96 -12.20 24.43
C VAL A 1013 27.07 -13.56 23.76
N PRO A 1014 28.12 -13.81 22.95
CA PRO A 1014 28.46 -15.16 22.54
C PRO A 1014 28.57 -16.03 23.79
N ALA A 1015 27.98 -17.23 23.79
CA ALA A 1015 28.06 -18.14 24.93
C ALA A 1015 29.55 -18.31 25.33
N VAL A 1016 29.90 -17.86 26.53
CA VAL A 1016 31.30 -17.71 26.97
C VAL A 1016 31.85 -19.07 27.40
N GLY A 1017 32.02 -19.97 26.43
CA GLY A 1017 32.64 -21.28 26.61
C GLY A 1017 31.84 -22.26 27.47
N MET A 1018 30.66 -22.67 26.99
CA MET A 1018 30.08 -24.00 27.29
C MET A 1018 29.94 -24.80 26.00
#